data_AF-A0AAD9GNF5-F1
#
_entry.id   AF-A0AAD9GNF5-F1
#
_cell.length_a   1.000
_cell.length_b   1.000
_cell.length_c   1.000
_cell.angle_alpha   90.00
_cell.angle_beta   90.00
_cell.angle_gamma   90.00
#
_symmetry.space_group_name_H-M   'P 1'
#
loop_
_entity.id
_entity.type
_entity.pdbx_description
1 polymer ?
#
loop_
_entity_poly.entity_id
_entity_poly.type
_entity_poly.pdbx_seq_one_letter_code
_entity_poly.pdbx_strand_id
1 'polypeptide(L)'
;MAMSWVSARGLWATRSALQRNIRGSLATGVSYGQVLRPTRAIQCALLTTSGENGDVRSPSKRHEDPMHHRQHSSFLRSVDLSNPAAQKKLSKLIQEVVKTKANTGDFVPQVVIESLCTTYRGMHIDEKKKFLQILAQDLHIDTEAALQSAVQFEQNLTNVKGARSGQVDWDHESVERYLRTFRNLRNALSPLYETFFQQILSQRENGMLFLVQMRADLLQVLRKSATHSEIPALRSLDASLKHFLASWFSVGFLKLERVTYEHSPGQLLEKIIRYEAVHPVGTIAELKRRLGTHGRNYACSFRGANVVGPRNGRRCFAFFHPSIPDEPLVFVHVALMQEIASSMQSIREETEQLAEASQAKAAIFYSISSTQKGLSGVDLGNFLIKEVAKALKTEHPHLKTFATLSPLPQFMAWLETQRFKTNESLVSPLELDALLDVLDERGTIIHSDSTPVAIVLDALSISNWSEDAALTTALKPIMLRLGARYIYHEKKRGKALDPVTNFHVRNGAIFERINWLADLSKKGLAQSAGMMINYKYDLAHVEANNENYLLHNIIPIGLQPQQVLGCGFVMVLAQDEIDACREAFLAFDKDRSGTIDVWELRQVLEDLDLTSLNELAMGQQPTEEELFQMISEVDEDMSGAIEILESLQCPLDFAEFLQVIDNQKDRAAMFEDDSDMIDAFVACGGKPDKTGFVRKETLVKIIKGDFGLTINIEEMINKLDVDGSGEIEFDEFKAILT
;
A
#
# COMPACT_ATOMS: atom_id res chain seq x y z
N MET A 1 -42.01 23.46 -23.45
CA MET A 1 -43.13 23.18 -24.38
C MET A 1 -43.14 21.68 -24.70
N ALA A 2 -44.31 21.16 -25.03
CA ALA A 2 -44.69 19.75 -25.12
C ALA A 2 -44.19 18.99 -26.38
N MET A 3 -44.57 17.70 -26.43
CA MET A 3 -44.48 16.66 -27.48
C MET A 3 -43.24 15.74 -27.35
N SER A 4 -43.29 14.44 -27.03
CA SER A 4 -44.19 13.29 -27.25
C SER A 4 -43.94 12.45 -28.53
N TRP A 5 -43.35 11.25 -28.31
CA TRP A 5 -43.77 9.92 -28.78
C TRP A 5 -43.38 9.33 -30.17
N VAL A 6 -43.13 8.00 -30.12
CA VAL A 6 -43.05 6.92 -31.15
C VAL A 6 -41.66 6.73 -31.81
N SER A 7 -40.98 5.56 -31.87
CA SER A 7 -41.31 4.10 -31.92
C SER A 7 -40.09 3.30 -31.40
N ALA A 8 -40.15 2.40 -30.41
CA ALA A 8 -40.60 0.99 -30.38
C ALA A 8 -39.61 -0.09 -30.92
N ARG A 9 -39.11 -0.90 -29.95
CA ARG A 9 -39.04 -2.39 -29.88
C ARG A 9 -38.03 -3.22 -30.72
N GLY A 10 -37.17 -3.92 -29.96
CA GLY A 10 -36.56 -5.23 -30.23
C GLY A 10 -35.24 -5.35 -29.46
N LEU A 11 -34.90 -6.32 -28.62
CA LEU A 11 -35.49 -7.57 -28.18
C LEU A 11 -34.90 -7.87 -26.77
N TRP A 12 -35.76 -8.11 -25.78
CA TRP A 12 -35.44 -8.82 -24.54
C TRP A 12 -36.01 -10.24 -24.67
N ALA A 13 -35.16 -11.25 -24.85
CA ALA A 13 -35.50 -12.65 -24.68
C ALA A 13 -34.22 -13.50 -24.60
N THR A 14 -33.86 -13.94 -23.38
CA THR A 14 -33.41 -15.31 -23.06
C THR A 14 -32.80 -15.37 -21.65
N ARG A 15 -33.64 -15.57 -20.64
CA ARG A 15 -33.22 -16.08 -19.32
C ARG A 15 -34.37 -16.83 -18.65
N SER A 16 -34.68 -18.05 -19.14
CA SER A 16 -35.59 -18.98 -18.45
C SER A 16 -35.65 -20.36 -19.12
N ALA A 17 -34.67 -21.23 -18.85
CA ALA A 17 -34.79 -22.68 -19.02
C ALA A 17 -33.61 -23.42 -18.35
N LEU A 18 -33.77 -23.83 -17.09
CA LEU A 18 -33.34 -25.12 -16.49
C LEU A 18 -33.38 -25.03 -14.95
N GLN A 19 -34.59 -24.93 -14.41
CA GLN A 19 -34.88 -25.28 -13.01
C GLN A 19 -36.28 -25.90 -13.00
N ARG A 20 -36.34 -27.20 -13.33
CA ARG A 20 -37.49 -28.10 -13.11
C ARG A 20 -37.08 -29.51 -13.52
N ASN A 21 -36.66 -30.32 -12.55
CA ASN A 21 -36.91 -31.78 -12.50
C ASN A 21 -36.16 -32.42 -11.31
N ILE A 22 -36.70 -32.22 -10.10
CA ILE A 22 -36.54 -33.18 -9.00
C ILE A 22 -37.90 -33.27 -8.30
N ARG A 23 -38.70 -34.29 -8.64
CA ARG A 23 -39.58 -35.04 -7.74
C ARG A 23 -40.41 -36.06 -8.53
N GLY A 24 -40.27 -37.33 -8.15
CA GLY A 24 -41.22 -38.40 -8.47
C GLY A 24 -40.68 -39.48 -9.41
N SER A 25 -40.20 -40.59 -8.86
CA SER A 25 -40.96 -41.85 -8.95
C SER A 25 -40.28 -42.94 -8.13
N LEU A 26 -41.11 -43.59 -7.31
CA LEU A 26 -40.87 -44.84 -6.61
C LEU A 26 -40.77 -46.02 -7.59
N ALA A 27 -40.06 -47.05 -7.11
CA ALA A 27 -40.27 -48.48 -7.35
C ALA A 27 -40.21 -49.02 -8.78
N THR A 28 -39.18 -49.85 -9.04
CA THR A 28 -39.32 -51.25 -9.48
C THR A 28 -37.99 -51.95 -9.32
N GLY A 29 -37.94 -53.03 -8.54
CA GLY A 29 -36.80 -53.93 -8.47
C GLY A 29 -36.91 -55.05 -9.52
N VAL A 30 -35.77 -55.50 -10.05
CA VAL A 30 -35.56 -56.88 -10.53
C VAL A 30 -34.09 -57.25 -10.28
N SER A 31 -33.92 -58.39 -9.63
CA SER A 31 -32.68 -59.13 -9.38
C SER A 31 -32.24 -59.88 -10.64
N TYR A 32 -30.94 -59.95 -10.94
CA TYR A 32 -30.23 -61.18 -11.35
C TYR A 32 -28.71 -60.94 -11.23
N GLY A 33 -28.00 -61.86 -10.56
CA GLY A 33 -26.55 -61.82 -10.40
C GLY A 33 -25.80 -62.54 -11.51
N GLN A 34 -24.51 -62.23 -11.66
CA GLN A 34 -23.43 -63.21 -11.78
C GLN A 34 -22.04 -62.54 -11.82
N VAL A 35 -21.22 -62.95 -10.85
CA VAL A 35 -19.79 -63.29 -10.89
C VAL A 35 -19.01 -62.87 -12.14
N LEU A 36 -17.97 -62.03 -11.96
CA LEU A 36 -16.70 -62.12 -12.68
C LEU A 36 -15.56 -61.57 -11.79
N ARG A 37 -14.58 -62.42 -11.48
CA ARG A 37 -13.30 -62.08 -10.84
C ARG A 37 -12.36 -61.38 -11.86
N PRO A 38 -11.35 -60.64 -11.38
CA PRO A 38 -9.99 -60.99 -11.78
C PRO A 38 -9.00 -61.10 -10.62
N THR A 39 -8.34 -62.26 -10.59
CA THR A 39 -6.91 -62.52 -10.42
C THR A 39 -6.04 -61.76 -9.41
N ARG A 40 -5.52 -62.58 -8.49
CA ARG A 40 -4.35 -62.39 -7.61
C ARG A 40 -3.04 -62.15 -8.38
N ALA A 41 -2.27 -61.17 -7.93
CA ALA A 41 -0.82 -61.16 -7.72
C ALA A 41 -0.57 -59.89 -6.89
N ILE A 42 0.00 -59.86 -5.68
CA ILE A 42 1.24 -60.44 -5.18
C ILE A 42 1.06 -60.53 -3.65
N GLN A 43 1.24 -61.73 -3.06
CA GLN A 43 1.30 -61.93 -1.62
C GLN A 43 2.51 -62.81 -1.31
N CYS A 44 3.52 -62.23 -0.69
CA CYS A 44 4.60 -62.81 0.13
C CYS A 44 5.42 -61.60 0.62
N ALA A 45 5.77 -61.40 1.87
CA ALA A 45 5.93 -62.29 3.00
C ALA A 45 5.72 -61.51 4.31
N LEU A 46 5.35 -62.22 5.39
CA LEU A 46 5.85 -62.08 6.77
C LEU A 46 4.83 -62.66 7.77
N LEU A 47 5.00 -63.95 8.07
CA LEU A 47 4.85 -64.56 9.39
C LEU A 47 6.29 -64.88 9.80
N THR A 48 6.80 -64.71 11.02
CA THR A 48 6.38 -65.04 12.39
C THR A 48 7.23 -64.16 13.34
N THR A 49 6.96 -63.95 14.64
CA THR A 49 6.96 -64.90 15.76
C THR A 49 6.37 -64.31 17.05
N SER A 50 5.69 -65.19 17.83
CA SER A 50 5.63 -65.30 19.32
C SER A 50 5.27 -64.08 20.20
N GLY A 51 4.46 -64.16 21.26
CA GLY A 51 3.97 -65.28 22.06
C GLY A 51 3.07 -64.77 23.21
N GLU A 52 2.47 -65.72 23.91
CA GLU A 52 1.33 -65.64 24.85
C GLU A 52 1.58 -64.87 26.16
N ASN A 53 0.53 -64.24 26.73
CA ASN A 53 -0.08 -64.60 28.03
C ASN A 53 -0.98 -63.48 28.64
N GLY A 54 -2.18 -63.87 29.08
CA GLY A 54 -2.62 -63.71 30.48
C GLY A 54 -3.22 -62.40 31.01
N ASP A 55 -4.55 -62.27 30.84
CA ASP A 55 -5.55 -62.18 31.93
C ASP A 55 -5.82 -60.90 32.79
N VAL A 56 -7.14 -60.65 32.95
CA VAL A 56 -7.90 -60.14 34.13
C VAL A 56 -8.17 -58.62 34.36
N ARG A 57 -9.48 -58.32 34.29
CA ARG A 57 -10.37 -57.38 35.04
C ARG A 57 -10.53 -55.88 34.66
N SER A 58 -11.76 -55.61 34.23
CA SER A 58 -12.59 -54.39 34.37
C SER A 58 -13.05 -54.18 35.84
N PRO A 59 -13.67 -53.06 36.29
CA PRO A 59 -14.77 -52.27 35.69
C PRO A 59 -14.54 -50.73 35.79
N SER A 60 -15.35 -49.76 35.34
CA SER A 60 -16.78 -49.66 35.05
C SER A 60 -17.02 -48.43 34.14
N LYS A 61 -18.18 -48.43 33.48
CA LYS A 61 -18.61 -47.58 32.36
C LYS A 61 -19.04 -46.16 32.77
N ARG A 62 -18.85 -45.18 31.87
CA ARG A 62 -19.95 -44.29 31.42
C ARG A 62 -19.87 -44.11 29.91
N HIS A 63 -21.02 -44.34 29.27
CA HIS A 63 -21.27 -44.28 27.84
C HIS A 63 -21.37 -42.83 27.37
N GLU A 64 -20.62 -42.48 26.32
CA GLU A 64 -20.98 -41.44 25.35
C GLU A 64 -20.86 -42.05 23.93
N ASP A 65 -21.75 -41.62 23.04
CA ASP A 65 -22.06 -42.20 21.73
C ASP A 65 -20.88 -42.44 20.77
N PRO A 66 -20.75 -43.61 20.11
CA PRO A 66 -19.70 -43.86 19.13
C PRO A 66 -20.26 -43.72 17.71
N MET A 67 -20.41 -42.49 17.23
CA MET A 67 -20.68 -42.20 15.81
C MET A 67 -19.80 -41.04 15.37
N HIS A 68 -18.48 -41.27 15.26
CA HIS A 68 -17.50 -40.59 14.38
C HIS A 68 -16.06 -40.93 14.83
N HIS A 69 -15.71 -42.21 14.91
CA HIS A 69 -14.30 -42.63 14.91
C HIS A 69 -14.03 -43.41 13.62
N ARG A 70 -13.83 -42.66 12.53
CA ARG A 70 -13.11 -43.20 11.37
C ARG A 70 -11.66 -43.39 11.81
N GLN A 71 -11.16 -44.59 11.57
CA GLN A 71 -9.80 -45.03 11.86
C GLN A 71 -8.77 -44.02 11.31
N HIS A 72 -8.21 -43.18 12.18
CA HIS A 72 -7.02 -42.41 11.82
C HIS A 72 -5.86 -43.39 11.70
N SER A 73 -5.34 -43.56 10.48
CA SER A 73 -4.17 -44.37 10.15
C SER A 73 -3.01 -44.11 11.12
N SER A 74 -2.45 -45.18 11.67
CA SER A 74 -1.33 -45.20 12.63
C SER A 74 0.03 -44.82 12.00
N PHE A 75 0.07 -44.43 10.73
CA PHE A 75 1.29 -44.37 9.92
C PHE A 75 2.31 -43.30 10.33
N LEU A 76 1.90 -42.22 11.00
CA LEU A 76 2.77 -41.07 11.36
C LEU A 76 2.82 -40.74 12.86
N ARG A 77 2.26 -41.57 13.76
CA ARG A 77 2.45 -41.32 15.20
C ARG A 77 3.94 -41.53 15.53
N SER A 78 4.58 -40.44 15.97
CA SER A 78 6.02 -40.30 16.34
C SER A 78 7.03 -40.46 15.19
N VAL A 79 7.04 -39.53 14.23
CA VAL A 79 8.20 -39.36 13.33
C VAL A 79 9.26 -38.55 14.06
N ASP A 80 10.25 -39.22 14.63
CA ASP A 80 11.45 -38.57 15.17
C ASP A 80 12.35 -38.09 14.02
N LEU A 81 12.26 -36.80 13.71
CA LEU A 81 13.04 -36.17 12.65
C LEU A 81 14.52 -35.96 13.01
N SER A 82 14.97 -36.35 14.21
CA SER A 82 16.40 -36.46 14.50
C SER A 82 17.06 -37.63 13.75
N ASN A 83 16.29 -38.66 13.40
CA ASN A 83 16.77 -39.85 12.70
C ASN A 83 16.77 -39.67 11.16
N PRO A 84 17.93 -39.80 10.47
CA PRO A 84 18.01 -39.70 9.01
C PRO A 84 17.11 -40.69 8.24
N ALA A 85 16.87 -41.89 8.79
CA ALA A 85 15.99 -42.87 8.16
C ALA A 85 14.53 -42.40 8.14
N ALA A 86 14.09 -41.74 9.21
CA ALA A 86 12.76 -41.15 9.32
C ALA A 86 12.61 -39.97 8.35
N GLN A 87 13.64 -39.13 8.22
CA GLN A 87 13.68 -38.04 7.23
C GLN A 87 13.52 -38.58 5.80
N LYS A 88 14.28 -39.62 5.44
CA LYS A 88 14.20 -40.23 4.10
C LYS A 88 12.83 -40.87 3.83
N LYS A 89 12.21 -41.49 4.83
CA LYS A 89 10.85 -42.06 4.73
C LYS A 89 9.82 -40.96 4.51
N LEU A 90 9.92 -39.87 5.26
CA LEU A 90 9.05 -38.70 5.11
C LEU A 90 9.21 -38.08 3.71
N SER A 91 10.44 -37.84 3.28
CA SER A 91 10.76 -37.30 1.96
C SER A 91 10.13 -38.12 0.83
N LYS A 92 10.31 -39.44 0.84
CA LYS A 92 9.67 -40.35 -0.12
C LYS A 92 8.15 -40.26 -0.11
N LEU A 93 7.55 -40.24 1.08
CA LEU A 93 6.10 -40.15 1.22
C LEU A 93 5.54 -38.85 0.59
N ILE A 94 6.17 -37.70 0.87
CA ILE A 94 5.71 -36.43 0.30
C ILE A 94 5.93 -36.42 -1.22
N GLN A 95 7.07 -36.92 -1.71
CA GLN A 95 7.33 -37.04 -3.15
C GLN A 95 6.31 -37.93 -3.87
N GLU A 96 5.97 -39.09 -3.29
CA GLU A 96 4.93 -39.97 -3.82
C GLU A 96 3.61 -39.22 -3.92
N VAL A 97 3.14 -38.61 -2.83
CA VAL A 97 1.88 -37.86 -2.79
C VAL A 97 1.84 -36.73 -3.83
N VAL A 98 2.93 -35.99 -3.99
CA VAL A 98 3.03 -34.91 -4.99
C VAL A 98 3.00 -35.46 -6.43
N LYS A 99 3.74 -36.54 -6.71
CA LYS A 99 3.83 -37.16 -8.04
C LYS A 99 2.56 -37.93 -8.45
N THR A 100 1.69 -38.29 -7.51
CA THR A 100 0.52 -39.15 -7.81
C THR A 100 -0.64 -38.42 -8.55
N LYS A 101 -0.55 -37.13 -8.90
CA LYS A 101 -1.68 -36.45 -9.57
C LYS A 101 -1.70 -36.63 -11.09
N ALA A 102 -2.50 -37.62 -11.55
CA ALA A 102 -3.36 -37.57 -12.74
C ALA A 102 -4.30 -38.81 -12.87
N ASN A 103 -3.90 -40.00 -12.40
CA ASN A 103 -4.55 -41.25 -12.83
C ASN A 103 -5.19 -42.15 -11.74
N THR A 104 -5.08 -41.81 -10.44
CA THR A 104 -5.48 -42.72 -9.33
C THR A 104 -6.52 -42.16 -8.34
N GLY A 105 -7.06 -40.95 -8.58
CA GLY A 105 -8.11 -40.33 -7.76
C GLY A 105 -7.60 -39.59 -6.50
N ASP A 106 -8.45 -38.76 -5.89
CA ASP A 106 -8.06 -37.77 -4.86
C ASP A 106 -7.99 -38.31 -3.42
N PHE A 107 -8.48 -39.53 -3.16
CA PHE A 107 -8.67 -40.04 -1.79
C PHE A 107 -7.37 -40.33 -1.01
N VAL A 108 -6.40 -40.99 -1.63
CA VAL A 108 -5.12 -41.34 -0.97
C VAL A 108 -4.29 -40.10 -0.64
N PRO A 109 -4.12 -39.12 -1.58
CA PRO A 109 -3.50 -37.84 -1.25
C PRO A 109 -4.17 -37.13 -0.07
N GLN A 110 -5.50 -37.15 0.03
CA GLN A 110 -6.22 -36.45 1.10
C GLN A 110 -5.81 -36.93 2.50
N VAL A 111 -5.87 -38.24 2.75
CA VAL A 111 -5.56 -38.83 4.06
C VAL A 111 -4.11 -38.60 4.45
N VAL A 112 -3.18 -38.71 3.50
CA VAL A 112 -1.75 -38.50 3.76
C VAL A 112 -1.45 -37.03 4.05
N ILE A 113 -2.00 -36.10 3.27
CA ILE A 113 -1.85 -34.65 3.49
C ILE A 113 -2.42 -34.24 4.84
N GLU A 114 -3.59 -34.75 5.22
CA GLU A 114 -4.20 -34.46 6.53
C GLU A 114 -3.31 -34.95 7.68
N SER A 115 -2.78 -36.17 7.56
CA SER A 115 -1.88 -36.77 8.55
C SER A 115 -0.56 -35.99 8.66
N LEU A 116 0.05 -35.61 7.53
CA LEU A 116 1.26 -34.79 7.49
C LEU A 116 1.06 -33.44 8.17
N CYS A 117 -0.03 -32.75 7.84
CA CYS A 117 -0.30 -31.42 8.39
C CYS A 117 -0.64 -31.48 9.89
N THR A 118 -1.28 -32.55 10.34
CA THR A 118 -1.58 -32.77 11.76
C THR A 118 -0.30 -33.06 12.54
N THR A 119 0.58 -33.89 11.98
CA THR A 119 1.90 -34.18 12.57
C THR A 119 2.74 -32.91 12.66
N TYR A 120 2.81 -32.11 11.58
CA TYR A 120 3.55 -30.85 11.56
C TYR A 120 3.11 -29.85 12.64
N ARG A 121 1.80 -29.77 12.93
CA ARG A 121 1.28 -28.89 14.00
C ARG A 121 1.79 -29.26 15.38
N GLY A 122 2.01 -30.56 15.63
CA GLY A 122 2.53 -31.06 16.91
C GLY A 122 4.05 -30.98 17.05
N MET A 123 4.79 -30.69 15.98
CA MET A 123 6.26 -30.66 15.99
C MET A 123 6.82 -29.44 16.74
N HIS A 124 7.96 -29.64 17.40
CA HIS A 124 8.76 -28.56 17.95
C HIS A 124 9.52 -27.79 16.86
N ILE A 125 10.07 -26.61 17.17
CA ILE A 125 10.70 -25.73 16.16
C ILE A 125 11.89 -26.39 15.44
N ASP A 126 12.66 -27.24 16.12
CA ASP A 126 13.79 -27.97 15.53
C ASP A 126 13.34 -29.08 14.57
N GLU A 127 12.26 -29.78 14.90
CA GLU A 127 11.63 -30.76 14.02
C GLU A 127 10.99 -30.07 12.81
N LYS A 128 10.29 -28.95 13.02
CA LYS A 128 9.74 -28.12 11.94
C LYS A 128 10.85 -27.61 11.02
N LYS A 129 12.01 -27.22 11.56
CA LYS A 129 13.19 -26.86 10.76
C LYS A 129 13.62 -28.01 9.85
N LYS A 130 13.72 -29.23 10.38
CA LYS A 130 14.05 -30.42 9.58
C LYS A 130 12.99 -30.73 8.52
N PHE A 131 11.72 -30.61 8.85
CA PHE A 131 10.62 -30.76 7.90
C PHE A 131 10.71 -29.75 6.75
N LEU A 132 10.95 -28.47 7.07
CA LEU A 132 11.09 -27.40 6.07
C LEU A 132 12.34 -27.56 5.21
N GLN A 133 13.42 -28.12 5.75
CA GLN A 133 14.62 -28.48 4.99
C GLN A 133 14.34 -29.58 3.96
N ILE A 134 13.64 -30.64 4.38
CA ILE A 134 13.21 -31.72 3.48
C ILE A 134 12.36 -31.14 2.35
N LEU A 135 11.40 -30.26 2.65
CA LEU A 135 10.63 -29.58 1.61
C LEU A 135 11.50 -28.75 0.67
N ALA A 136 12.42 -27.95 1.21
CA ALA A 136 13.25 -27.05 0.41
C ALA A 136 14.26 -27.79 -0.49
N GLN A 137 14.80 -28.92 -0.03
CA GLN A 137 15.86 -29.67 -0.72
C GLN A 137 15.31 -30.84 -1.55
N ASP A 138 14.52 -31.70 -0.93
CA ASP A 138 14.09 -32.95 -1.56
C ASP A 138 12.87 -32.77 -2.46
N LEU A 139 12.11 -31.69 -2.26
CA LEU A 139 10.96 -31.31 -3.10
C LEU A 139 11.25 -30.08 -3.97
N HIS A 140 12.52 -29.89 -4.33
CA HIS A 140 12.87 -28.88 -5.32
C HIS A 140 12.48 -29.33 -6.75
N ILE A 141 13.20 -28.88 -7.78
CA ILE A 141 12.96 -29.31 -9.17
C ILE A 141 13.45 -30.75 -9.39
N ASP A 142 12.76 -31.48 -10.27
CA ASP A 142 13.26 -32.74 -10.80
C ASP A 142 14.32 -32.44 -11.86
N THR A 143 15.60 -32.48 -11.47
CA THR A 143 16.73 -32.02 -12.29
C THR A 143 16.85 -32.80 -13.59
N GLU A 144 16.57 -34.10 -13.57
CA GLU A 144 16.62 -34.95 -14.76
C GLU A 144 15.52 -34.55 -15.76
N ALA A 145 14.30 -34.38 -15.28
CA ALA A 145 13.18 -33.94 -16.11
C ALA A 145 13.38 -32.52 -16.68
N ALA A 146 13.97 -31.61 -15.88
CA ALA A 146 14.28 -30.25 -16.29
C ALA A 146 15.35 -30.22 -17.39
N LEU A 147 16.43 -30.99 -17.25
CA LEU A 147 17.49 -31.08 -18.25
C LEU A 147 16.98 -31.69 -19.56
N GLN A 148 16.19 -32.77 -19.49
CA GLN A 148 15.58 -33.37 -20.68
C GLN A 148 14.65 -32.37 -21.40
N SER A 149 13.84 -31.62 -20.64
CA SER A 149 12.95 -30.59 -21.20
C SER A 149 13.72 -29.42 -21.81
N ALA A 150 14.85 -29.04 -21.23
CA ALA A 150 15.70 -27.96 -21.73
C ALA A 150 16.33 -28.31 -23.08
N VAL A 151 16.84 -29.53 -23.23
CA VAL A 151 17.36 -30.03 -24.51
C VAL A 151 16.28 -30.04 -25.58
N GLN A 152 15.07 -30.50 -25.25
CA GLN A 152 13.94 -30.47 -26.19
C GLN A 152 13.54 -29.04 -26.57
N PHE A 153 13.57 -28.10 -25.63
CA PHE A 153 13.30 -26.70 -25.91
C PHE A 153 14.33 -26.10 -26.86
N GLU A 154 15.63 -26.30 -26.61
CA GLU A 154 16.73 -25.78 -27.44
C GLU A 154 16.65 -26.30 -28.88
N GLN A 155 16.42 -27.60 -29.06
CA GLN A 155 16.27 -28.23 -30.37
C GLN A 155 15.12 -27.60 -31.17
N ASN A 156 13.96 -27.39 -30.53
CA ASN A 156 12.81 -26.82 -31.23
C ASN A 156 12.92 -25.30 -31.43
N LEU A 157 13.61 -24.58 -30.55
CA LEU A 157 13.94 -23.17 -30.74
C LEU A 157 14.83 -22.97 -31.97
N THR A 158 15.76 -23.89 -32.22
CA THR A 158 16.66 -23.82 -33.38
C THR A 158 15.89 -23.98 -34.69
N ASN A 159 14.86 -24.83 -34.70
CA ASN A 159 14.02 -25.08 -35.88
C ASN A 159 13.15 -23.88 -36.27
N VAL A 160 12.77 -23.03 -35.31
CA VAL A 160 11.88 -21.87 -35.55
C VAL A 160 12.66 -20.55 -35.65
N LYS A 161 13.99 -20.56 -35.56
CA LYS A 161 14.79 -19.34 -35.68
C LYS A 161 15.01 -18.98 -37.14
N GLY A 162 14.69 -17.74 -37.51
CA GLY A 162 15.00 -17.21 -38.83
C GLY A 162 16.51 -17.15 -39.07
N ALA A 163 16.99 -17.73 -40.18
CA ALA A 163 18.40 -17.87 -40.50
C ALA A 163 19.19 -16.55 -40.55
N ARG A 164 18.50 -15.41 -40.70
CA ARG A 164 19.11 -14.06 -40.80
C ARG A 164 18.85 -13.14 -39.60
N SER A 165 17.72 -13.29 -38.91
CA SER A 165 17.33 -12.39 -37.82
C SER A 165 17.70 -12.92 -36.43
N GLY A 166 17.90 -14.24 -36.27
CA GLY A 166 18.10 -14.87 -34.95
C GLY A 166 16.86 -14.83 -34.04
N GLN A 167 15.77 -14.23 -34.51
CA GLN A 167 14.47 -14.17 -33.85
C GLN A 167 13.60 -15.36 -34.24
N VAL A 168 12.58 -15.63 -33.43
CA VAL A 168 11.58 -16.67 -33.71
C VAL A 168 10.74 -16.23 -34.92
N ASP A 169 10.70 -17.07 -35.94
CA ASP A 169 9.78 -17.00 -37.06
C ASP A 169 8.43 -17.56 -36.62
N TRP A 170 7.47 -16.65 -36.39
CA TRP A 170 6.13 -16.98 -35.89
C TRP A 170 5.24 -17.66 -36.93
N ASP A 171 5.61 -17.59 -38.21
CA ASP A 171 4.86 -18.22 -39.31
C ASP A 171 5.38 -19.63 -39.63
N HIS A 172 6.41 -20.10 -38.91
CA HIS A 172 7.01 -21.41 -39.12
C HIS A 172 6.10 -22.57 -38.63
N GLU A 173 6.01 -23.66 -39.41
CA GLU A 173 5.12 -24.81 -39.13
C GLU A 173 5.34 -25.48 -37.76
N SER A 174 6.55 -25.35 -37.21
CA SER A 174 6.96 -25.96 -35.94
C SER A 174 6.74 -25.08 -34.70
N VAL A 175 6.14 -23.89 -34.83
CA VAL A 175 5.93 -22.95 -33.71
C VAL A 175 5.08 -23.57 -32.59
N GLU A 176 4.04 -24.33 -32.92
CA GLU A 176 3.22 -25.01 -31.89
C GLU A 176 4.06 -26.00 -31.06
N ARG A 177 4.94 -26.76 -31.72
CA ARG A 177 5.84 -27.72 -31.06
C ARG A 177 6.84 -26.99 -30.16
N TYR A 178 7.39 -25.87 -30.62
CA TYR A 178 8.25 -24.99 -29.82
C TYR A 178 7.52 -24.45 -28.56
N LEU A 179 6.30 -23.94 -28.71
CA LEU A 179 5.51 -23.44 -27.58
C LEU A 179 5.13 -24.56 -26.59
N ARG A 180 4.96 -25.80 -27.07
CA ARG A 180 4.75 -26.98 -26.22
C ARG A 180 6.00 -27.32 -25.42
N THR A 181 7.19 -27.35 -26.04
CA THR A 181 8.43 -27.64 -25.31
C THR A 181 8.80 -26.53 -24.33
N PHE A 182 8.51 -25.27 -24.67
CA PHE A 182 8.62 -24.15 -23.73
C PHE A 182 7.75 -24.34 -22.48
N ARG A 183 6.46 -24.70 -22.66
CA ARG A 183 5.55 -25.01 -21.54
C ARG A 183 6.04 -26.18 -20.71
N ASN A 184 6.54 -27.25 -21.34
CA ASN A 184 7.10 -28.40 -20.64
C ASN A 184 8.31 -28.02 -19.79
N LEU A 185 9.24 -27.21 -20.34
CA LEU A 185 10.38 -26.69 -19.60
C LEU A 185 9.94 -25.83 -18.41
N ARG A 186 8.98 -24.92 -18.61
CA ARG A 186 8.44 -24.10 -17.52
C ARG A 186 7.85 -24.96 -16.40
N ASN A 187 7.11 -26.00 -16.74
CA ASN A 187 6.52 -26.93 -15.76
C ASN A 187 7.60 -27.76 -15.05
N ALA A 188 8.65 -28.19 -15.74
CA ALA A 188 9.75 -28.95 -15.15
C ALA A 188 10.65 -28.11 -14.22
N LEU A 189 10.75 -26.80 -14.47
CA LEU A 189 11.44 -25.84 -13.60
C LEU A 189 10.61 -25.42 -12.38
N SER A 190 9.34 -25.83 -12.30
CA SER A 190 8.49 -25.54 -11.14
C SER A 190 8.82 -26.52 -10.00
N PRO A 191 9.18 -26.04 -8.79
CA PRO A 191 9.51 -26.91 -7.67
C PRO A 191 8.32 -27.77 -7.22
N LEU A 192 8.60 -29.01 -6.80
CA LEU A 192 7.56 -29.96 -6.35
C LEU A 192 6.81 -29.50 -5.09
N TYR A 193 7.44 -28.67 -4.24
CA TYR A 193 6.77 -28.10 -3.08
C TYR A 193 5.61 -27.14 -3.44
N GLU A 194 5.57 -26.57 -4.65
CA GLU A 194 4.42 -25.75 -5.08
C GLU A 194 3.18 -26.62 -5.31
N THR A 195 3.36 -27.79 -5.91
CA THR A 195 2.30 -28.80 -6.05
C THR A 195 1.84 -29.29 -4.67
N PHE A 196 2.77 -29.43 -3.71
CA PHE A 196 2.42 -29.74 -2.32
C PHE A 196 1.53 -28.64 -1.70
N PHE A 197 1.84 -27.36 -1.91
CA PHE A 197 0.97 -26.26 -1.45
C PHE A 197 -0.43 -26.32 -2.06
N GLN A 198 -0.53 -26.58 -3.37
CA GLN A 198 -1.81 -26.73 -4.06
C GLN A 198 -2.61 -27.94 -3.56
N GLN A 199 -1.93 -29.05 -3.24
CA GLN A 199 -2.56 -30.22 -2.64
C GLN A 199 -3.10 -29.92 -1.24
N ILE A 200 -2.35 -29.18 -0.42
CA ILE A 200 -2.84 -28.72 0.89
C ILE A 200 -4.12 -27.87 0.74
N LEU A 201 -4.13 -26.93 -0.21
CA LEU A 201 -5.31 -26.08 -0.44
C LEU A 201 -6.53 -26.88 -0.92
N SER A 202 -6.33 -27.85 -1.82
CA SER A 202 -7.42 -28.62 -2.42
C SER A 202 -7.99 -29.71 -1.51
N GLN A 203 -7.16 -30.29 -0.64
CA GLN A 203 -7.51 -31.50 0.12
C GLN A 203 -7.88 -31.23 1.59
N ARG A 204 -7.60 -30.04 2.11
CA ARG A 204 -7.75 -29.73 3.54
C ARG A 204 -8.65 -28.53 3.79
N GLU A 205 -9.60 -28.71 4.69
CA GLU A 205 -10.30 -27.58 5.32
C GLU A 205 -9.28 -26.71 6.08
N ASN A 206 -9.38 -25.39 5.91
CA ASN A 206 -8.42 -24.41 6.45
C ASN A 206 -6.95 -24.61 5.97
N GLY A 207 -6.75 -25.22 4.80
CA GLY A 207 -5.43 -25.39 4.19
C GLY A 207 -4.66 -24.08 4.02
N MET A 208 -5.35 -22.99 3.68
CA MET A 208 -4.75 -21.66 3.53
C MET A 208 -4.13 -21.15 4.83
N LEU A 209 -4.87 -21.21 5.94
CA LEU A 209 -4.37 -20.81 7.26
C LEU A 209 -3.15 -21.63 7.67
N PHE A 210 -3.13 -22.92 7.34
CA PHE A 210 -1.97 -23.76 7.62
C PHE A 210 -0.72 -23.33 6.83
N LEU A 211 -0.85 -22.96 5.55
CA LEU A 211 0.29 -22.45 4.76
C LEU A 211 0.81 -21.11 5.32
N VAL A 212 -0.09 -20.24 5.76
CA VAL A 212 0.29 -18.99 6.45
C VAL A 212 1.06 -19.30 7.74
N GLN A 213 0.58 -20.24 8.56
CA GLN A 213 1.27 -20.66 9.79
C GLN A 213 2.63 -21.31 9.50
N MET A 214 2.71 -22.18 8.49
CA MET A 214 3.96 -22.80 8.04
C MET A 214 4.98 -21.74 7.59
N ARG A 215 4.54 -20.71 6.87
CA ARG A 215 5.42 -19.58 6.52
C ARG A 215 5.87 -18.80 7.75
N ALA A 216 5.01 -18.62 8.75
CA ALA A 216 5.39 -17.98 10.00
C ALA A 216 6.49 -18.76 10.73
N ASP A 217 6.35 -20.10 10.78
CA ASP A 217 7.37 -21.01 11.32
C ASP A 217 8.69 -20.92 10.52
N LEU A 218 8.62 -20.89 9.18
CA LEU A 218 9.79 -20.72 8.31
C LEU A 218 10.53 -19.40 8.56
N LEU A 219 9.80 -18.29 8.69
CA LEU A 219 10.39 -16.99 9.03
C LEU A 219 11.02 -16.99 10.42
N GLN A 220 10.43 -17.70 11.39
CA GLN A 220 11.02 -17.85 12.71
C GLN A 220 12.33 -18.66 12.66
N VAL A 221 12.35 -19.77 11.92
CA VAL A 221 13.54 -20.62 11.72
C VAL A 221 14.67 -19.82 11.08
N LEU A 222 14.38 -19.08 10.00
CA LEU A 222 15.34 -18.23 9.30
C LEU A 222 15.99 -17.16 10.20
N ARG A 223 15.23 -16.64 11.18
CA ARG A 223 15.72 -15.60 12.11
C ARG A 223 16.51 -16.14 13.30
N LYS A 224 16.16 -17.32 13.82
CA LYS A 224 16.62 -17.78 15.14
C LYS A 224 17.45 -19.07 15.15
N SER A 225 17.28 -19.95 14.17
CA SER A 225 17.70 -21.35 14.32
C SER A 225 18.37 -21.96 13.08
N ALA A 226 18.33 -21.29 11.94
CA ALA A 226 18.95 -21.75 10.70
C ALA A 226 20.45 -21.45 10.68
N THR A 227 21.25 -22.42 10.27
CA THR A 227 22.70 -22.25 10.06
C THR A 227 22.99 -21.61 8.69
N HIS A 228 24.20 -21.08 8.49
CA HIS A 228 24.57 -20.38 7.26
C HIS A 228 24.40 -21.23 5.99
N SER A 229 24.61 -22.55 6.07
CA SER A 229 24.43 -23.47 4.94
C SER A 229 22.97 -23.78 4.61
N GLU A 230 22.06 -23.70 5.60
CA GLU A 230 20.64 -24.03 5.44
C GLU A 230 19.82 -22.84 4.89
N ILE A 231 20.28 -21.62 5.18
CA ILE A 231 19.61 -20.36 4.84
C ILE A 231 19.27 -20.21 3.35
N PRO A 232 20.16 -20.52 2.37
CA PRO A 232 19.85 -20.32 0.95
C PRO A 232 18.62 -21.12 0.47
N ALA A 233 18.56 -22.41 0.81
CA ALA A 233 17.45 -23.29 0.43
C ALA A 233 16.13 -22.83 1.09
N LEU A 234 16.18 -22.50 2.39
CA LEU A 234 15.00 -22.02 3.12
C LEU A 234 14.51 -20.65 2.61
N ARG A 235 15.40 -19.77 2.16
CA ARG A 235 15.00 -18.50 1.51
C ARG A 235 14.33 -18.73 0.17
N SER A 236 14.79 -19.70 -0.62
CA SER A 236 14.13 -20.07 -1.88
C SER A 236 12.70 -20.57 -1.61
N LEU A 237 12.51 -21.43 -0.60
CA LEU A 237 11.20 -21.87 -0.17
C LEU A 237 10.31 -20.70 0.31
N ASP A 238 10.83 -19.77 1.11
CA ASP A 238 10.07 -18.58 1.55
C ASP A 238 9.68 -17.70 0.36
N ALA A 239 10.56 -17.50 -0.61
CA ALA A 239 10.27 -16.70 -1.78
C ALA A 239 9.10 -17.29 -2.60
N SER A 240 9.12 -18.60 -2.86
CA SER A 240 8.02 -19.28 -3.57
C SER A 240 6.73 -19.29 -2.76
N LEU A 241 6.78 -19.59 -1.46
CA LEU A 241 5.60 -19.58 -0.60
C LEU A 241 5.01 -18.17 -0.45
N LYS A 242 5.86 -17.13 -0.36
CA LYS A 242 5.45 -15.73 -0.36
C LYS A 242 4.75 -15.38 -1.67
N HIS A 243 5.31 -15.75 -2.82
CA HIS A 243 4.69 -15.49 -4.13
C HIS A 243 3.35 -16.20 -4.25
N PHE A 244 3.29 -17.47 -3.85
CA PHE A 244 2.05 -18.25 -3.82
C PHE A 244 0.99 -17.55 -2.97
N LEU A 245 1.30 -17.16 -1.72
CA LEU A 245 0.36 -16.45 -0.85
C LEU A 245 -0.03 -15.08 -1.42
N ALA A 246 0.88 -14.33 -2.04
CA ALA A 246 0.57 -13.04 -2.64
C ALA A 246 -0.49 -13.14 -3.76
N SER A 247 -0.47 -14.21 -4.56
CA SER A 247 -1.47 -14.44 -5.59
C SER A 247 -2.87 -14.75 -5.02
N TRP A 248 -2.95 -15.33 -3.82
CA TRP A 248 -4.22 -15.66 -3.16
C TRP A 248 -4.79 -14.52 -2.31
N PHE A 249 -3.95 -13.73 -1.66
CA PHE A 249 -4.37 -12.66 -0.74
C PHE A 249 -4.44 -11.27 -1.40
N SER A 250 -4.77 -11.20 -2.69
CA SER A 250 -4.95 -9.94 -3.38
C SER A 250 -6.18 -9.18 -2.86
N VAL A 251 -6.17 -7.84 -2.95
CA VAL A 251 -7.21 -6.94 -2.42
C VAL A 251 -8.61 -7.36 -2.84
N GLY A 252 -8.77 -7.83 -4.09
CA GLY A 252 -10.08 -8.18 -4.65
C GLY A 252 -10.80 -9.30 -3.89
N PHE A 253 -10.09 -10.09 -3.09
CA PHE A 253 -10.69 -11.14 -2.25
C PHE A 253 -10.87 -10.72 -0.80
N LEU A 254 -10.36 -9.55 -0.39
CA LEU A 254 -10.47 -9.08 0.98
C LEU A 254 -11.81 -8.38 1.21
N LYS A 255 -12.53 -8.83 2.23
CA LYS A 255 -13.78 -8.22 2.69
C LYS A 255 -13.49 -7.30 3.87
N LEU A 256 -13.88 -6.04 3.72
CA LEU A 256 -13.85 -5.07 4.81
C LEU A 256 -15.11 -5.22 5.68
N GLU A 257 -14.94 -5.35 6.99
CA GLU A 257 -16.04 -5.37 7.95
C GLU A 257 -15.81 -4.39 9.09
N ARG A 258 -16.88 -3.73 9.55
CA ARG A 258 -16.86 -2.87 10.72
C ARG A 258 -16.94 -3.71 11.99
N VAL A 259 -15.96 -3.55 12.88
CA VAL A 259 -15.92 -4.23 14.17
C VAL A 259 -16.57 -3.34 15.24
N THR A 260 -17.56 -3.88 15.94
CA THR A 260 -18.27 -3.18 17.03
C THR A 260 -18.39 -4.09 18.24
N TYR A 261 -18.49 -3.50 19.44
CA TYR A 261 -18.62 -4.30 20.65
C TYR A 261 -19.96 -5.07 20.69
N GLU A 262 -21.02 -4.51 20.11
CA GLU A 262 -22.38 -5.06 20.17
C GLU A 262 -22.67 -6.16 19.14
N HIS A 263 -22.09 -6.06 17.93
CA HIS A 263 -22.44 -6.96 16.82
C HIS A 263 -21.33 -7.96 16.47
N SER A 264 -20.09 -7.74 16.94
CA SER A 264 -18.98 -8.63 16.60
C SER A 264 -18.90 -9.83 17.58
N PRO A 265 -18.59 -11.05 17.09
CA PRO A 265 -18.43 -12.21 17.95
C PRO A 265 -17.33 -12.01 19.02
N GLY A 266 -17.55 -12.50 20.24
CA GLY A 266 -16.57 -12.36 21.33
C GLY A 266 -15.19 -12.96 21.00
N GLN A 267 -15.16 -14.04 20.21
CA GLN A 267 -13.91 -14.66 19.75
C GLN A 267 -13.10 -13.71 18.84
N LEU A 268 -13.76 -12.91 17.99
CA LEU A 268 -13.10 -11.91 17.16
C LEU A 268 -12.49 -10.80 18.04
N LEU A 269 -13.24 -10.34 19.05
CA LEU A 269 -12.79 -9.32 19.99
C LEU A 269 -11.56 -9.78 20.80
N GLU A 270 -11.54 -11.03 21.25
CA GLU A 270 -10.39 -11.63 21.93
C GLU A 270 -9.15 -11.67 21.02
N LYS A 271 -9.32 -12.03 19.75
CA LYS A 271 -8.25 -12.01 18.75
C LYS A 271 -7.69 -10.60 18.55
N ILE A 272 -8.55 -9.57 18.46
CA ILE A 272 -8.11 -8.18 18.32
C ILE A 272 -7.28 -7.74 19.54
N ILE A 273 -7.71 -8.07 20.76
CA ILE A 273 -6.93 -7.80 21.99
C ILE A 273 -5.55 -8.47 21.92
N ARG A 274 -5.52 -9.74 21.50
CA ARG A 274 -4.29 -10.54 21.45
C ARG A 274 -3.30 -10.07 20.38
N TYR A 275 -3.81 -9.54 19.26
CA TYR A 275 -3.01 -9.19 18.09
C TYR A 275 -2.69 -7.69 17.96
N GLU A 276 -3.16 -6.84 18.88
CA GLU A 276 -2.82 -5.42 18.89
C GLU A 276 -1.32 -5.20 19.08
N ALA A 277 -0.66 -4.75 18.01
CA ALA A 277 0.79 -4.63 17.94
C ALA A 277 1.29 -3.21 18.26
N VAL A 278 0.46 -2.18 18.09
CA VAL A 278 0.87 -0.78 18.21
C VAL A 278 0.72 -0.32 19.66
N HIS A 279 -0.50 -0.42 20.20
CA HIS A 279 -0.81 0.03 21.57
C HIS A 279 -1.56 -1.06 22.35
N PRO A 280 -0.87 -1.89 23.17
CA PRO A 280 -1.50 -3.03 23.86
C PRO A 280 -2.80 -2.67 24.59
N VAL A 281 -3.85 -3.46 24.36
CA VAL A 281 -5.14 -3.31 25.05
C VAL A 281 -5.11 -4.12 26.34
N GLY A 282 -4.98 -3.44 27.48
CA GLY A 282 -4.85 -4.13 28.78
C GLY A 282 -6.16 -4.67 29.36
N THR A 283 -7.33 -4.20 28.92
CA THR A 283 -8.64 -4.58 29.48
C THR A 283 -9.76 -4.56 28.44
N ILE A 284 -10.83 -5.33 28.69
CA ILE A 284 -12.05 -5.30 27.84
C ILE A 284 -12.71 -3.92 27.82
N ALA A 285 -12.61 -3.17 28.92
CA ALA A 285 -13.11 -1.80 29.00
C ALA A 285 -12.34 -0.86 28.06
N GLU A 286 -11.02 -1.05 27.93
CA GLU A 286 -10.20 -0.32 26.95
C GLU A 286 -10.57 -0.71 25.52
N LEU A 287 -10.80 -2.00 25.24
CA LEU A 287 -11.28 -2.42 23.92
C LEU A 287 -12.61 -1.73 23.59
N LYS A 288 -13.57 -1.74 24.51
CA LYS A 288 -14.88 -1.10 24.32
C LYS A 288 -14.76 0.40 24.04
N ARG A 289 -13.79 1.10 24.68
CA ARG A 289 -13.50 2.51 24.36
C ARG A 289 -13.00 2.68 22.93
N ARG A 290 -12.11 1.80 22.45
CA ARG A 290 -11.50 1.88 21.10
C ARG A 290 -12.42 1.46 19.97
N LEU A 291 -13.39 0.59 20.22
CA LEU A 291 -14.38 0.19 19.21
C LEU A 291 -15.48 1.25 19.02
N GLY A 292 -15.66 2.15 20.00
CA GLY A 292 -16.83 3.01 20.10
C GLY A 292 -18.08 2.22 20.49
N THR A 293 -19.08 2.89 21.06
CA THR A 293 -20.34 2.22 21.47
C THR A 293 -21.52 2.95 20.89
N HIS A 294 -22.40 2.22 20.19
CA HIS A 294 -23.67 2.74 19.74
C HIS A 294 -24.70 2.56 20.88
N GLY A 295 -24.93 3.63 21.66
CA GLY A 295 -26.05 3.69 22.59
C GLY A 295 -25.96 2.78 23.83
N ARG A 296 -25.50 3.36 24.94
CA ARG A 296 -26.15 3.34 26.27
C ARG A 296 -25.21 4.11 27.21
N ASN A 297 -25.81 4.94 28.06
CA ASN A 297 -25.13 5.75 29.07
C ASN A 297 -24.28 4.86 29.99
N TYR A 298 -22.97 4.81 29.76
CA TYR A 298 -22.02 4.24 30.71
C TYR A 298 -21.21 5.38 31.32
N ALA A 299 -21.39 5.60 32.62
CA ALA A 299 -20.54 6.51 33.38
C ALA A 299 -19.12 5.94 33.42
N CYS A 300 -18.16 6.68 32.88
CA CYS A 300 -16.74 6.43 33.10
C CYS A 300 -16.22 7.60 33.93
N SER A 301 -15.88 7.33 35.19
CA SER A 301 -15.20 8.31 36.03
C SER A 301 -13.71 8.31 35.68
N PHE A 302 -13.26 9.30 34.91
CA PHE A 302 -11.85 9.64 34.81
C PHE A 302 -11.71 11.13 35.16
N ARG A 303 -10.94 11.46 36.20
CA ARG A 303 -10.73 12.83 36.73
C ARG A 303 -12.00 13.61 37.12
N GLY A 304 -12.98 12.96 37.74
CA GLY A 304 -14.12 13.67 38.39
C GLY A 304 -15.14 14.31 37.46
N ALA A 305 -14.98 14.21 36.13
CA ALA A 305 -15.99 14.60 35.16
C ALA A 305 -16.85 13.38 34.79
N ASN A 306 -18.12 13.37 35.22
CA ASN A 306 -19.12 12.41 34.77
C ASN A 306 -19.57 12.77 33.35
N VAL A 307 -18.83 12.31 32.33
CA VAL A 307 -19.28 12.43 30.94
C VAL A 307 -20.16 11.21 30.62
N VAL A 308 -21.47 11.47 30.48
CA VAL A 308 -22.50 10.47 30.18
C VAL A 308 -22.97 10.69 28.75
N GLY A 309 -22.53 9.86 27.81
CA GLY A 309 -22.96 9.93 26.41
C GLY A 309 -22.35 8.86 25.50
N PRO A 310 -22.92 8.62 24.31
CA PRO A 310 -22.39 7.66 23.33
C PRO A 310 -21.03 8.14 22.79
N ARG A 311 -20.02 7.26 22.84
CA ARG A 311 -18.67 7.55 22.31
C ARG A 311 -18.64 7.29 20.81
N ASN A 312 -19.00 8.30 20.03
CA ASN A 312 -19.12 8.21 18.58
C ASN A 312 -17.81 8.51 17.82
N GLY A 313 -16.74 8.93 18.51
CA GLY A 313 -15.47 9.31 17.88
C GLY A 313 -14.53 8.18 17.50
N ARG A 314 -14.90 6.90 17.69
CA ARG A 314 -14.01 5.76 17.42
C ARG A 314 -14.62 4.78 16.44
N ARG A 315 -13.80 4.24 15.54
CA ARG A 315 -14.16 3.17 14.60
C ARG A 315 -13.05 2.13 14.55
N CYS A 316 -13.44 0.89 14.32
CA CYS A 316 -12.52 -0.21 14.07
C CYS A 316 -13.02 -0.99 12.85
N PHE A 317 -12.09 -1.30 11.95
CA PHE A 317 -12.37 -2.09 10.76
C PHE A 317 -11.42 -3.28 10.70
N ALA A 318 -11.87 -4.39 10.14
CA ALA A 318 -11.04 -5.57 9.92
C ALA A 318 -11.23 -6.11 8.50
N PHE A 319 -10.13 -6.60 7.92
CA PHE A 319 -10.10 -7.27 6.63
C PHE A 319 -10.11 -8.78 6.83
N PHE A 320 -11.03 -9.45 6.16
CA PHE A 320 -11.21 -10.90 6.17
C PHE A 320 -10.99 -11.47 4.79
N HIS A 321 -10.51 -12.71 4.72
CA HIS A 321 -10.38 -13.43 3.46
C HIS A 321 -11.31 -14.65 3.49
N PRO A 322 -12.06 -14.96 2.41
CA PRO A 322 -13.02 -16.06 2.38
C PRO A 322 -12.42 -17.42 2.78
N SER A 323 -11.16 -17.68 2.41
CA SER A 323 -10.45 -18.92 2.78
C SER A 323 -9.92 -18.97 4.22
N ILE A 324 -10.02 -17.87 4.98
CA ILE A 324 -9.72 -17.80 6.42
C ILE A 324 -10.75 -16.87 7.09
N PRO A 325 -12.03 -17.27 7.15
CA PRO A 325 -13.13 -16.37 7.52
C PRO A 325 -13.09 -15.95 9.00
N ASP A 326 -12.57 -16.80 9.88
CA ASP A 326 -12.56 -16.55 11.33
C ASP A 326 -11.35 -15.73 11.80
N GLU A 327 -10.40 -15.42 10.92
CA GLU A 327 -9.18 -14.66 11.27
C GLU A 327 -9.19 -13.27 10.62
N PRO A 328 -9.21 -12.18 11.40
CA PRO A 328 -8.98 -10.86 10.85
C PRO A 328 -7.52 -10.78 10.39
N LEU A 329 -7.24 -10.51 9.12
CA LEU A 329 -5.86 -10.45 8.61
C LEU A 329 -5.16 -9.15 8.97
N VAL A 330 -5.91 -8.06 8.84
CA VAL A 330 -5.51 -6.70 9.20
C VAL A 330 -6.68 -6.05 9.90
N PHE A 331 -6.43 -5.35 11.00
CA PHE A 331 -7.43 -4.46 11.58
C PHE A 331 -6.86 -3.07 11.77
N VAL A 332 -7.76 -2.09 11.70
CA VAL A 332 -7.46 -0.67 11.64
C VAL A 332 -8.33 0.05 12.63
N HIS A 333 -7.71 0.72 13.59
CA HIS A 333 -8.39 1.61 14.52
C HIS A 333 -8.31 3.05 14.02
N VAL A 334 -9.47 3.73 14.06
CA VAL A 334 -9.64 5.09 13.55
C VAL A 334 -10.27 5.97 14.63
N ALA A 335 -9.76 7.18 14.77
CA ALA A 335 -10.32 8.25 15.58
C ALA A 335 -10.91 9.33 14.66
N LEU A 336 -12.14 9.75 14.94
CA LEU A 336 -12.77 10.90 14.29
C LEU A 336 -12.45 12.14 15.11
N MET A 337 -11.84 13.14 14.48
CA MET A 337 -11.30 14.34 15.12
C MET A 337 -11.60 15.58 14.27
N GLN A 338 -11.46 16.77 14.84
CA GLN A 338 -11.56 18.04 14.15
C GLN A 338 -10.33 18.33 13.30
N GLU A 339 -9.15 17.94 13.79
CA GLU A 339 -7.86 18.22 13.18
C GLU A 339 -6.95 16.98 13.16
N ILE A 340 -5.80 17.09 12.49
CA ILE A 340 -4.80 16.03 12.45
C ILE A 340 -4.17 15.86 13.83
N ALA A 341 -4.31 14.66 14.41
CA ALA A 341 -3.75 14.33 15.72
C ALA A 341 -2.23 14.54 15.80
N SER A 342 -1.79 15.15 16.89
CA SER A 342 -0.37 15.32 17.25
C SER A 342 0.14 14.28 18.25
N SER A 343 -0.73 13.64 19.05
CA SER A 343 -0.30 12.70 20.09
C SER A 343 -1.36 11.65 20.41
N MET A 344 -0.96 10.57 21.09
CA MET A 344 -1.91 9.57 21.56
C MET A 344 -2.83 10.11 22.67
N GLN A 345 -2.38 11.10 23.44
CA GLN A 345 -3.20 11.78 24.44
C GLN A 345 -4.31 12.61 23.77
N SER A 346 -4.00 13.39 22.74
CA SER A 346 -5.01 14.23 22.06
C SER A 346 -6.12 13.39 21.44
N ILE A 347 -5.75 12.27 20.81
CA ILE A 347 -6.72 11.29 20.30
C ILE A 347 -7.64 10.80 21.44
N ARG A 348 -7.10 10.46 22.61
CA ARG A 348 -7.90 10.00 23.75
C ARG A 348 -8.86 11.09 24.23
N GLU A 349 -8.35 12.29 24.49
CA GLU A 349 -9.12 13.39 25.08
C GLU A 349 -10.24 13.88 24.17
N GLU A 350 -9.93 14.12 22.89
CA GLU A 350 -10.91 14.67 21.95
C GLU A 350 -12.03 13.68 21.64
N THR A 351 -11.69 12.41 21.40
CA THR A 351 -12.72 11.39 21.10
C THR A 351 -13.61 11.04 22.30
N GLU A 352 -13.16 11.35 23.52
CA GLU A 352 -13.98 11.22 24.74
C GLU A 352 -14.94 12.40 24.93
N GLN A 353 -14.58 13.58 24.41
CA GLN A 353 -15.38 14.81 24.47
C GLN A 353 -16.31 14.98 23.26
N LEU A 354 -16.05 14.25 22.16
CA LEU A 354 -16.85 14.33 20.94
C LEU A 354 -18.28 13.83 21.16
N ALA A 355 -19.24 14.76 21.17
CA ALA A 355 -20.65 14.47 21.36
C ALA A 355 -21.28 13.82 20.11
N GLU A 356 -20.97 14.35 18.93
CA GLU A 356 -21.50 13.87 17.65
C GLU A 356 -20.40 13.65 16.62
N ALA A 357 -20.53 12.59 15.82
CA ALA A 357 -19.58 12.31 14.74
C ALA A 357 -19.65 13.35 13.59
N SER A 358 -20.76 14.06 13.45
CA SER A 358 -20.98 15.17 12.52
C SER A 358 -19.97 16.31 12.73
N GLN A 359 -19.44 16.46 13.94
CA GLN A 359 -18.49 17.50 14.27
C GLN A 359 -17.10 17.20 13.70
N ALA A 360 -16.73 15.94 13.50
CA ALA A 360 -15.38 15.57 13.06
C ALA A 360 -15.14 15.96 11.59
N LYS A 361 -13.96 16.50 11.28
CA LYS A 361 -13.51 16.84 9.92
C LYS A 361 -12.40 15.93 9.41
N ALA A 362 -11.71 15.24 10.33
CA ALA A 362 -10.57 14.39 10.06
C ALA A 362 -10.76 12.96 10.60
N ALA A 363 -10.25 11.98 9.86
CA ALA A 363 -10.16 10.58 10.28
C ALA A 363 -8.70 10.18 10.48
N ILE A 364 -8.36 9.80 11.71
CA ILE A 364 -7.00 9.49 12.14
C ILE A 364 -6.80 8.00 12.35
N PHE A 365 -6.02 7.37 11.47
CA PHE A 365 -5.60 5.97 11.56
C PHE A 365 -4.44 5.83 12.56
N TYR A 366 -4.73 5.46 13.80
CA TYR A 366 -3.73 5.45 14.88
C TYR A 366 -3.21 4.06 15.25
N SER A 367 -3.84 2.99 14.75
CA SER A 367 -3.30 1.64 14.85
C SER A 367 -3.71 0.82 13.64
N ILE A 368 -2.71 0.24 12.96
CA ILE A 368 -2.89 -0.73 11.87
C ILE A 368 -2.07 -1.95 12.28
N SER A 369 -2.74 -3.07 12.51
CA SER A 369 -2.10 -4.30 12.98
C SER A 369 -2.38 -5.45 12.02
N SER A 370 -1.31 -6.09 11.54
CA SER A 370 -1.39 -7.37 10.85
C SER A 370 -1.29 -8.51 11.86
N THR A 371 -2.26 -9.42 11.83
CA THR A 371 -2.37 -10.49 12.83
C THR A 371 -1.50 -11.69 12.48
N GLN A 372 -1.36 -11.96 11.18
CA GLN A 372 -0.70 -13.16 10.66
C GLN A 372 0.75 -12.85 10.29
N LYS A 373 1.69 -13.27 11.15
CA LYS A 373 3.15 -13.14 10.90
C LYS A 373 3.57 -13.84 9.60
N GLY A 374 2.87 -14.89 9.20
CA GLY A 374 3.07 -15.61 7.95
C GLY A 374 2.72 -14.82 6.70
N LEU A 375 1.98 -13.72 6.82
CA LEU A 375 1.71 -12.77 5.73
C LEU A 375 2.70 -11.61 5.72
N SER A 376 3.72 -11.61 6.59
CA SER A 376 4.74 -10.56 6.61
C SER A 376 5.36 -10.35 5.23
N GLY A 377 5.26 -9.13 4.72
CA GLY A 377 5.79 -8.73 3.41
C GLY A 377 5.02 -9.26 2.20
N VAL A 378 3.90 -9.99 2.40
CA VAL A 378 2.90 -10.21 1.35
C VAL A 378 2.15 -8.90 1.21
N ASP A 379 2.08 -8.42 -0.03
CA ASP A 379 1.30 -7.23 -0.33
C ASP A 379 -0.17 -7.61 -0.31
N LEU A 380 -0.86 -7.22 0.76
CA LEU A 380 -2.33 -7.31 0.86
C LEU A 380 -3.01 -6.20 0.05
N GLY A 381 -2.19 -5.38 -0.62
CA GLY A 381 -2.49 -4.35 -1.60
C GLY A 381 -2.32 -2.93 -1.08
N ASN A 382 -2.02 -2.03 -2.02
CA ASN A 382 -1.71 -0.62 -1.78
C ASN A 382 -2.94 0.25 -1.45
N PHE A 383 -4.11 -0.37 -1.22
CA PHE A 383 -5.40 0.33 -1.09
C PHE A 383 -6.18 -0.04 0.16
N LEU A 384 -5.59 -0.77 1.12
CA LEU A 384 -6.29 -1.10 2.37
C LEU A 384 -6.82 0.16 3.07
N ILE A 385 -5.98 1.20 3.17
CA ILE A 385 -6.37 2.46 3.80
C ILE A 385 -7.40 3.20 2.94
N LYS A 386 -7.28 3.14 1.61
CA LYS A 386 -8.26 3.73 0.67
C LYS A 386 -9.64 3.11 0.85
N GLU A 387 -9.75 1.79 1.02
CA GLU A 387 -11.03 1.12 1.26
C GLU A 387 -11.66 1.50 2.60
N VAL A 388 -10.86 1.61 3.67
CA VAL A 388 -11.36 2.11 4.96
C VAL A 388 -11.78 3.58 4.85
N ALA A 389 -11.00 4.42 4.17
CA ALA A 389 -11.32 5.83 3.95
C ALA A 389 -12.60 6.02 3.13
N LYS A 390 -12.82 5.21 2.07
CA LYS A 390 -14.08 5.17 1.32
C LYS A 390 -15.25 4.78 2.21
N ALA A 391 -15.12 3.71 3.01
CA ALA A 391 -16.17 3.29 3.94
C ALA A 391 -16.52 4.39 4.96
N LEU A 392 -15.51 5.10 5.46
CA LEU A 392 -15.69 6.26 6.34
C LEU A 392 -16.35 7.43 5.63
N LYS A 393 -15.98 7.73 4.39
CA LYS A 393 -16.59 8.81 3.59
C LYS A 393 -18.04 8.52 3.23
N THR A 394 -18.39 7.25 3.01
CA THR A 394 -19.79 6.81 2.86
C THR A 394 -20.58 6.96 4.15
N GLU A 395 -19.98 6.65 5.32
CA GLU A 395 -20.64 6.82 6.62
C GLU A 395 -20.72 8.31 7.05
N HIS A 396 -19.70 9.11 6.72
CA HIS A 396 -19.50 10.50 7.13
C HIS A 396 -18.99 11.34 5.94
N PRO A 397 -19.89 11.83 5.07
CA PRO A 397 -19.51 12.54 3.84
C PRO A 397 -18.75 13.87 4.07
N HIS A 398 -18.89 14.46 5.25
CA HIS A 398 -18.27 15.74 5.64
C HIS A 398 -16.78 15.60 6.02
N LEU A 399 -16.25 14.38 6.15
CA LEU A 399 -14.83 14.16 6.41
C LEU A 399 -13.98 14.61 5.21
N LYS A 400 -13.10 15.57 5.45
CA LYS A 400 -12.19 16.13 4.43
C LYS A 400 -10.79 15.52 4.52
N THR A 401 -10.31 15.26 5.73
CA THR A 401 -8.92 14.91 5.97
C THR A 401 -8.79 13.46 6.42
N PHE A 402 -7.86 12.71 5.81
CA PHE A 402 -7.51 11.36 6.20
C PHE A 402 -6.02 11.34 6.52
N ALA A 403 -5.65 10.99 7.75
CA ALA A 403 -4.25 10.98 8.16
C ALA A 403 -3.98 9.84 9.14
N THR A 404 -2.73 9.44 9.33
CA THR A 404 -2.35 8.46 10.36
C THR A 404 -1.73 9.15 11.56
N LEU A 405 -1.61 8.43 12.68
CA LEU A 405 -0.60 8.72 13.69
C LEU A 405 0.23 7.45 13.88
N SER A 406 1.38 7.40 13.23
CA SER A 406 2.17 6.19 13.03
C SER A 406 3.49 6.21 13.84
N PRO A 407 3.94 5.06 14.38
CA PRO A 407 5.21 4.97 15.11
C PRO A 407 6.43 4.92 14.17
N LEU A 408 7.63 5.20 14.70
CA LEU A 408 8.93 5.05 14.01
C LEU A 408 9.78 3.96 14.68
N PRO A 409 9.49 2.67 14.46
CA PRO A 409 10.02 1.59 15.30
C PRO A 409 11.55 1.39 15.26
N GLN A 410 12.24 1.92 14.23
CA GLN A 410 13.67 1.68 14.00
C GLN A 410 14.53 2.94 14.09
N PHE A 411 13.95 4.09 14.48
CA PHE A 411 14.66 5.37 14.49
C PHE A 411 15.83 5.38 15.49
N MET A 412 15.61 5.00 16.76
CA MET A 412 16.70 4.98 17.75
C MET A 412 17.79 3.97 17.41
N ALA A 413 17.41 2.82 16.86
CA ALA A 413 18.38 1.84 16.38
C ALA A 413 19.23 2.37 15.22
N TRP A 414 18.63 3.15 14.31
CA TRP A 414 19.36 3.86 13.27
C TRP A 414 20.27 4.94 13.85
N LEU A 415 19.78 5.76 14.81
CA LEU A 415 20.56 6.82 15.43
C LEU A 415 21.83 6.27 16.11
N GLU A 416 21.73 5.11 16.77
CA GLU A 416 22.89 4.42 17.36
C GLU A 416 23.92 4.02 16.30
N THR A 417 23.51 3.65 15.09
CA THR A 417 24.45 3.35 13.99
C THR A 417 25.20 4.58 13.48
N GLN A 418 24.70 5.79 13.76
CA GLN A 418 25.35 7.04 13.41
C GLN A 418 26.32 7.53 14.50
N ARG A 419 26.36 6.89 15.68
CA ARG A 419 27.18 7.31 16.84
C ARG A 419 28.66 7.53 16.52
N PHE A 420 29.23 6.69 15.65
CA PHE A 420 30.66 6.73 15.32
C PHE A 420 30.97 7.30 13.94
N LYS A 421 29.95 7.83 13.22
CA LYS A 421 30.19 8.42 11.90
C LYS A 421 30.66 9.86 12.02
N THR A 422 31.80 10.16 11.42
CA THR A 422 32.45 11.48 11.47
C THR A 422 32.28 12.31 10.19
N ASN A 423 31.83 11.70 9.08
CA ASN A 423 31.85 12.32 7.75
C ASN A 423 30.56 13.07 7.36
N GLU A 424 29.52 13.04 8.18
CA GLU A 424 28.25 13.71 7.90
C GLU A 424 27.89 14.63 9.07
N SER A 425 27.82 15.95 8.83
CA SER A 425 27.31 16.90 9.83
C SER A 425 25.80 16.69 10.00
N LEU A 426 25.43 15.79 10.90
CA LEU A 426 24.05 15.43 11.22
C LEU A 426 23.42 16.37 12.26
N VAL A 427 24.22 17.21 12.92
CA VAL A 427 23.77 18.19 13.92
C VAL A 427 24.36 19.54 13.56
N SER A 428 23.52 20.59 13.51
CA SER A 428 24.02 21.94 13.27
C SER A 428 24.88 22.40 14.45
N PRO A 429 26.00 23.10 14.24
CA PRO A 429 26.82 23.63 15.33
C PRO A 429 25.99 24.48 16.32
N LEU A 430 25.09 25.32 15.82
CA LEU A 430 24.23 26.16 16.66
C LEU A 430 23.28 25.33 17.55
N GLU A 431 22.71 24.26 17.00
CA GLU A 431 21.83 23.36 17.76
C GLU A 431 22.64 22.56 18.79
N LEU A 432 23.87 22.19 18.44
CA LEU A 432 24.77 21.46 19.31
C LEU A 432 25.22 22.34 20.48
N ASP A 433 25.62 23.60 20.23
CA ASP A 433 26.02 24.55 21.25
C ASP A 433 24.88 24.78 22.26
N ALA A 434 23.66 24.99 21.77
CA ALA A 434 22.48 25.13 22.64
C ALA A 434 22.21 23.87 23.49
N LEU A 435 22.49 22.68 22.98
CA LEU A 435 22.38 21.44 23.75
C LEU A 435 23.52 21.31 24.78
N LEU A 436 24.74 21.68 24.41
CA LEU A 436 25.91 21.67 25.30
C LEU A 436 25.70 22.60 26.49
N ASP A 437 25.22 23.83 26.27
CA ASP A 437 24.92 24.78 27.35
C ASP A 437 23.98 24.17 28.40
N VAL A 438 22.90 23.51 27.95
CA VAL A 438 21.93 22.86 28.84
C VAL A 438 22.53 21.64 29.57
N LEU A 439 23.49 20.94 28.96
CA LEU A 439 24.16 19.78 29.57
C LEU A 439 25.24 20.20 30.56
N ASP A 440 25.95 21.28 30.28
CA ASP A 440 26.99 21.87 31.14
C ASP A 440 26.39 22.44 32.43
N GLU A 441 25.25 23.13 32.33
CA GLU A 441 24.47 23.58 33.51
C GLU A 441 24.08 22.43 34.45
N ARG A 442 23.99 21.21 33.92
CA ARG A 442 23.64 19.99 34.69
C ARG A 442 24.84 19.23 35.23
N GLY A 443 26.06 19.64 34.86
CA GLY A 443 27.27 18.90 35.19
C GLY A 443 27.36 17.52 34.52
N THR A 444 26.76 17.37 33.33
CA THR A 444 26.86 16.11 32.57
C THR A 444 28.29 15.97 32.04
N ILE A 445 28.95 14.84 32.30
CA ILE A 445 30.31 14.62 31.81
C ILE A 445 30.26 14.30 30.32
N ILE A 446 30.65 15.27 29.48
CA ILE A 446 30.78 15.07 28.04
C ILE A 446 32.25 14.73 27.74
N HIS A 447 32.48 13.61 27.06
CA HIS A 447 33.82 13.25 26.63
C HIS A 447 34.23 14.13 25.44
N SER A 448 35.44 14.69 25.46
CA SER A 448 35.97 15.60 24.42
C SER A 448 35.98 15.01 23.00
N ASP A 449 35.99 13.68 22.89
CA ASP A 449 36.05 12.96 21.61
C ASP A 449 34.66 12.50 21.11
N SER A 450 33.58 12.94 21.76
CA SER A 450 32.21 12.54 21.42
C SER A 450 31.77 13.20 20.12
N THR A 451 31.20 12.41 19.21
CA THR A 451 30.53 12.96 18.03
C THR A 451 29.27 13.73 18.45
N PRO A 452 28.78 14.69 17.64
CA PRO A 452 27.52 15.39 17.92
C PRO A 452 26.34 14.44 18.18
N VAL A 453 26.27 13.34 17.44
CA VAL A 453 25.22 12.32 17.62
C VAL A 453 25.39 11.56 18.95
N ALA A 454 26.63 11.28 19.37
CA ALA A 454 26.87 10.67 20.67
C ALA A 454 26.36 11.57 21.81
N ILE A 455 26.60 12.88 21.72
CA ILE A 455 26.10 13.86 22.71
C ILE A 455 24.57 13.83 22.78
N VAL A 456 23.88 13.79 21.62
CA VAL A 456 22.41 13.66 21.56
C VAL A 456 21.93 12.36 22.20
N LEU A 457 22.60 11.23 21.93
CA LEU A 457 22.26 9.93 22.54
C LEU A 457 22.46 9.92 24.05
N ASP A 458 23.52 10.55 24.53
CA ASP A 458 23.83 10.64 25.96
C ASP A 458 22.81 11.56 26.66
N ALA A 459 22.38 12.65 26.03
CA ALA A 459 21.28 13.50 26.49
C ALA A 459 19.94 12.73 26.60
N LEU A 460 19.62 11.89 25.60
CA LEU A 460 18.43 11.02 25.60
C LEU A 460 18.52 9.86 26.61
N SER A 461 19.71 9.61 27.17
CA SER A 461 19.94 8.59 28.20
C SER A 461 19.76 9.13 29.63
N ILE A 462 19.61 10.46 29.79
CA ILE A 462 19.32 11.08 31.08
C ILE A 462 17.95 10.60 31.59
N SER A 463 17.89 10.25 32.88
CA SER A 463 16.65 9.80 33.50
C SER A 463 15.58 10.89 33.46
N ASN A 464 14.38 10.54 33.01
CA ASN A 464 13.24 11.46 32.86
C ASN A 464 13.52 12.70 32.00
N TRP A 465 14.43 12.59 31.01
CA TRP A 465 14.73 13.69 30.08
C TRP A 465 13.49 14.27 29.40
N SER A 466 12.46 13.45 29.16
CA SER A 466 11.22 13.86 28.49
C SER A 466 10.32 14.76 29.33
N GLU A 467 10.52 14.81 30.65
CA GLU A 467 9.79 15.71 31.56
C GLU A 467 10.50 17.05 31.74
N ASP A 468 11.73 17.16 31.23
CA ASP A 468 12.56 18.33 31.40
C ASP A 468 12.37 19.35 30.27
N ALA A 469 11.83 20.51 30.60
CA ALA A 469 11.52 21.56 29.63
C ALA A 469 12.74 22.13 28.90
N ALA A 470 13.87 22.29 29.58
CA ALA A 470 15.08 22.84 28.97
C ALA A 470 15.69 21.84 27.98
N LEU A 471 15.82 20.58 28.42
CA LEU A 471 16.40 19.53 27.59
C LEU A 471 15.51 19.18 26.39
N THR A 472 14.19 19.11 26.59
CA THR A 472 13.23 18.87 25.49
C THR A 472 13.19 20.00 24.47
N THR A 473 13.40 21.26 24.91
CA THR A 473 13.45 22.42 24.01
C THR A 473 14.71 22.39 23.15
N ALA A 474 15.87 22.08 23.74
CA ALA A 474 17.14 21.95 23.00
C ALA A 474 17.14 20.74 22.04
N LEU A 475 16.59 19.60 22.46
CA LEU A 475 16.56 18.38 21.65
C LEU A 475 15.55 18.44 20.50
N LYS A 476 14.42 19.16 20.65
CA LYS A 476 13.34 19.18 19.66
C LYS A 476 13.80 19.49 18.22
N PRO A 477 14.50 20.61 17.92
CA PRO A 477 14.92 20.91 16.55
C PRO A 477 15.84 19.84 15.95
N ILE A 478 16.81 19.37 16.75
CA ILE A 478 17.75 18.29 16.36
C ILE A 478 16.99 17.02 15.99
N MET A 479 16.06 16.61 16.86
CA MET A 479 15.32 15.35 16.69
C MET A 479 14.35 15.39 15.52
N LEU A 480 13.69 16.53 15.28
CA LEU A 480 12.84 16.71 14.10
C LEU A 480 13.66 16.61 12.80
N ARG A 481 14.85 17.25 12.75
CA ARG A 481 15.72 17.21 11.56
C ARG A 481 16.31 15.82 11.30
N LEU A 482 16.77 15.15 12.35
CA LEU A 482 17.22 13.75 12.26
C LEU A 482 16.07 12.82 11.84
N GLY A 483 14.88 13.02 12.40
CA GLY A 483 13.67 12.29 12.02
C GLY A 483 13.32 12.48 10.55
N ALA A 484 13.32 13.72 10.06
CA ALA A 484 12.99 14.01 8.66
C ALA A 484 14.03 13.38 7.71
N ARG A 485 15.33 13.48 8.02
CA ARG A 485 16.40 12.83 7.25
C ARG A 485 16.24 11.31 7.23
N TYR A 486 15.95 10.70 8.38
CA TYR A 486 15.74 9.26 8.50
C TYR A 486 14.61 8.76 7.59
N ILE A 487 13.53 9.53 7.45
CA ILE A 487 12.38 9.17 6.64
C ILE A 487 12.67 9.43 5.15
N TYR A 488 13.22 10.60 4.83
CA TYR A 488 13.33 11.08 3.46
C TYR A 488 14.63 10.67 2.75
N HIS A 489 15.78 10.67 3.41
CA HIS A 489 17.08 10.38 2.77
C HIS A 489 17.57 8.95 3.00
N GLU A 490 17.30 8.35 4.15
CA GLU A 490 17.80 7.01 4.43
C GLU A 490 16.99 5.95 3.65
N LYS A 491 17.72 5.12 2.88
CA LYS A 491 17.12 4.15 1.96
C LYS A 491 17.73 2.76 2.14
N LYS A 492 16.91 1.74 1.87
CA LYS A 492 17.31 0.33 1.77
C LYS A 492 16.84 -0.22 0.44
N ARG A 493 17.79 -0.55 -0.45
CA ARG A 493 17.51 -1.01 -1.83
C ARG A 493 16.61 -0.02 -2.59
N GLY A 494 16.90 1.28 -2.47
CA GLY A 494 16.14 2.37 -3.11
C GLY A 494 14.82 2.73 -2.43
N LYS A 495 14.30 1.95 -1.48
CA LYS A 495 13.04 2.26 -0.75
C LYS A 495 13.32 2.85 0.63
N ALA A 496 12.33 3.52 1.23
CA ALA A 496 12.43 4.08 2.58
C ALA A 496 12.98 3.03 3.57
N LEU A 497 13.95 3.44 4.40
CA LEU A 497 14.60 2.54 5.36
C LEU A 497 13.60 2.05 6.42
N ASP A 498 12.76 2.96 6.92
CA ASP A 498 11.74 2.65 7.90
C ASP A 498 10.59 1.82 7.30
N PRO A 499 10.23 0.66 7.90
CA PRO A 499 9.19 -0.20 7.36
C PRO A 499 7.79 0.41 7.39
N VAL A 500 7.49 1.31 8.33
CA VAL A 500 6.16 1.94 8.46
C VAL A 500 5.99 3.02 7.40
N THR A 501 7.02 3.83 7.18
CA THR A 501 7.14 4.79 6.07
C THR A 501 6.97 4.08 4.74
N ASN A 502 7.76 3.02 4.52
CA ASN A 502 7.69 2.25 3.29
C ASN A 502 6.29 1.67 3.06
N PHE A 503 5.56 1.30 4.12
CA PHE A 503 4.17 0.86 4.03
C PHE A 503 3.25 2.01 3.61
N HIS A 504 3.26 3.14 4.32
CA HIS A 504 2.32 4.24 4.05
C HIS A 504 2.54 4.92 2.71
N VAL A 505 3.80 5.23 2.36
CA VAL A 505 4.13 5.89 1.09
C VAL A 505 3.86 4.95 -0.09
N ARG A 506 4.11 3.64 0.07
CA ARG A 506 3.65 2.63 -0.91
C ARG A 506 2.13 2.55 -1.00
N ASN A 507 1.37 2.99 -0.01
CA ASN A 507 -0.09 3.14 -0.12
C ASN A 507 -0.49 4.55 -0.61
N GLY A 508 0.45 5.33 -1.18
CA GLY A 508 0.19 6.65 -1.76
C GLY A 508 0.06 7.80 -0.75
N ALA A 509 0.54 7.60 0.48
CA ALA A 509 0.48 8.62 1.51
C ALA A 509 1.60 9.65 1.39
N ILE A 510 1.30 10.87 1.82
CA ILE A 510 2.21 12.00 1.93
C ILE A 510 2.80 12.01 3.33
N PHE A 511 4.12 12.16 3.46
CA PHE A 511 4.76 12.42 4.74
C PHE A 511 4.44 13.85 5.16
N GLU A 512 3.41 14.01 6.00
CA GLU A 512 2.81 15.32 6.32
C GLU A 512 3.56 16.04 7.43
N ARG A 513 3.83 15.34 8.56
CA ARG A 513 4.30 15.97 9.79
C ARG A 513 5.00 14.97 10.71
N ILE A 514 6.05 15.40 11.40
CA ILE A 514 6.64 14.73 12.56
C ILE A 514 6.09 15.38 13.84
N ASN A 515 5.65 14.55 14.77
CA ASN A 515 5.16 14.96 16.07
C ASN A 515 6.20 14.61 17.15
N TRP A 516 6.73 15.64 17.79
CA TRP A 516 7.64 15.51 18.94
C TRP A 516 6.86 15.09 20.20
N LEU A 517 7.41 14.13 20.97
CA LEU A 517 6.81 13.62 22.23
C LEU A 517 5.34 13.17 22.11
N ALA A 518 4.97 12.59 20.98
CA ALA A 518 3.63 12.10 20.68
C ALA A 518 3.27 10.78 21.39
N ASP A 519 4.25 9.92 21.69
CA ASP A 519 4.08 8.68 22.46
C ASP A 519 5.12 8.54 23.57
N LEU A 520 4.74 8.95 24.78
CA LEU A 520 5.56 8.85 25.99
C LEU A 520 5.54 7.46 26.64
N SER A 521 4.96 6.45 25.99
CA SER A 521 5.05 5.08 26.49
C SER A 521 6.51 4.60 26.49
N LYS A 522 6.84 3.64 27.39
CA LYS A 522 8.17 3.02 27.41
C LYS A 522 8.60 2.48 26.04
N LYS A 523 7.62 2.02 25.24
CA LYS A 523 7.84 1.54 23.88
C LYS A 523 8.14 2.69 22.93
N GLY A 524 7.35 3.75 22.93
CA GLY A 524 7.56 4.93 22.07
C GLY A 524 8.90 5.63 22.35
N LEU A 525 9.26 5.79 23.62
CA LEU A 525 10.56 6.34 24.02
C LEU A 525 11.72 5.47 23.53
N ALA A 526 11.64 4.15 23.69
CA ALA A 526 12.70 3.24 23.26
C ALA A 526 12.84 3.13 21.73
N GLN A 527 11.75 3.30 20.98
CA GLN A 527 11.75 3.16 19.52
C GLN A 527 12.18 4.44 18.79
N SER A 528 11.71 5.60 19.27
CA SER A 528 11.80 6.86 18.53
C SER A 528 11.93 8.11 19.40
N ALA A 529 12.38 7.98 20.65
CA ALA A 529 12.39 9.08 21.62
C ALA A 529 11.01 9.77 21.75
N GLY A 530 9.94 8.99 21.59
CA GLY A 530 8.56 9.46 21.66
C GLY A 530 8.04 10.17 20.40
N MET A 531 8.83 10.25 19.32
CA MET A 531 8.35 10.77 18.04
C MET A 531 7.34 9.84 17.36
N MET A 532 6.35 10.44 16.70
CA MET A 532 5.42 9.78 15.78
C MET A 532 5.27 10.61 14.50
N ILE A 533 4.74 10.03 13.43
CA ILE A 533 4.54 10.71 12.14
C ILE A 533 3.07 10.69 11.74
N ASN A 534 2.61 11.78 11.14
CA ASN A 534 1.38 11.79 10.37
C ASN A 534 1.68 11.50 8.89
N TYR A 535 1.06 10.47 8.34
CA TYR A 535 0.97 10.28 6.90
C TYR A 535 -0.42 10.69 6.42
N LYS A 536 -0.51 11.69 5.55
CA LYS A 536 -1.77 12.18 4.98
C LYS A 536 -2.14 11.39 3.73
N TYR A 537 -3.40 11.02 3.62
CA TYR A 537 -3.98 10.35 2.47
C TYR A 537 -4.88 11.32 1.73
N ASP A 538 -4.35 11.91 0.66
CA ASP A 538 -5.17 12.61 -0.30
C ASP A 538 -5.77 11.61 -1.29
N LEU A 539 -7.09 11.38 -1.16
CA LEU A 539 -7.82 10.38 -1.94
C LEU A 539 -7.77 10.62 -3.45
N ALA A 540 -7.55 11.87 -3.90
CA ALA A 540 -7.42 12.20 -5.32
C ALA A 540 -6.03 11.79 -5.86
N HIS A 541 -4.97 12.05 -5.09
CA HIS A 541 -3.58 11.87 -5.53
C HIS A 541 -2.91 10.57 -5.04
N VAL A 542 -3.63 9.67 -4.35
CA VAL A 542 -3.06 8.38 -3.86
C VAL A 542 -2.35 7.59 -4.95
N GLU A 543 -2.92 7.51 -6.15
CA GLU A 543 -2.40 6.69 -7.23
C GLU A 543 -1.13 7.29 -7.83
N ALA A 544 -1.12 8.59 -8.13
CA ALA A 544 0.06 9.31 -8.57
C ALA A 544 1.22 9.24 -7.54
N ASN A 545 0.90 9.42 -6.26
CA ASN A 545 1.89 9.31 -5.18
C ASN A 545 2.48 7.89 -5.06
N ASN A 546 1.63 6.87 -5.21
CA ASN A 546 2.06 5.47 -5.21
C ASN A 546 3.01 5.19 -6.38
N GLU A 547 2.63 5.60 -7.59
CA GLU A 547 3.41 5.41 -8.80
C GLU A 547 4.78 6.09 -8.70
N ASN A 548 4.79 7.36 -8.26
CA ASN A 548 6.02 8.14 -8.09
C ASN A 548 6.99 7.45 -7.10
N TYR A 549 6.48 6.92 -5.98
CA TYR A 549 7.32 6.18 -5.05
C TYR A 549 7.78 4.82 -5.58
N LEU A 550 6.93 4.10 -6.34
CA LEU A 550 7.27 2.78 -6.87
C LEU A 550 8.30 2.85 -7.99
N LEU A 551 8.14 3.79 -8.93
CA LEU A 551 8.99 3.95 -10.11
C LEU A 551 10.22 4.82 -9.83
N HIS A 552 10.04 5.98 -9.19
CA HIS A 552 11.09 6.99 -9.03
C HIS A 552 11.71 7.01 -7.63
N ASN A 553 11.15 6.26 -6.67
CA ASN A 553 11.59 6.23 -5.26
C ASN A 553 11.46 7.57 -4.52
N ILE A 554 10.60 8.45 -5.02
CA ILE A 554 10.36 9.77 -4.42
C ILE A 554 9.28 9.63 -3.35
N ILE A 555 9.52 10.23 -2.17
CA ILE A 555 8.55 10.27 -1.07
C ILE A 555 7.84 11.61 -1.14
N PRO A 556 6.50 11.66 -1.31
CA PRO A 556 5.76 12.91 -1.21
C PRO A 556 5.86 13.47 0.21
N ILE A 557 6.14 14.77 0.34
CA ILE A 557 6.36 15.45 1.62
C ILE A 557 5.46 16.69 1.74
N GLY A 558 4.90 16.91 2.93
CA GLY A 558 4.15 18.12 3.27
C GLY A 558 5.06 19.27 3.74
N LEU A 559 4.44 20.39 4.12
CA LEU A 559 5.14 21.64 4.40
C LEU A 559 6.17 21.55 5.54
N GLN A 560 5.84 20.91 6.67
CA GLN A 560 6.75 20.84 7.81
C GLN A 560 8.02 20.04 7.48
N PRO A 561 7.96 18.81 6.91
CA PRO A 561 9.17 18.11 6.49
C PRO A 561 10.01 18.87 5.47
N GLN A 562 9.41 19.61 4.54
CA GLN A 562 10.13 20.44 3.58
C GLN A 562 10.97 21.52 4.30
N GLN A 563 10.34 22.27 5.21
CA GLN A 563 11.00 23.28 6.05
C GLN A 563 12.15 22.67 6.88
N VAL A 564 11.89 21.53 7.54
CA VAL A 564 12.88 20.88 8.43
C VAL A 564 14.07 20.31 7.66
N LEU A 565 13.86 19.81 6.44
CA LEU A 565 14.94 19.27 5.60
C LEU A 565 15.79 20.38 4.97
N GLY A 566 15.37 21.65 5.07
CA GLY A 566 15.96 22.71 4.26
C GLY A 566 15.76 22.45 2.77
N CYS A 567 14.80 21.59 2.41
CA CYS A 567 14.30 21.46 1.05
C CYS A 567 13.44 22.69 0.80
N GLY A 568 14.09 23.82 0.52
CA GLY A 568 13.42 24.92 -0.16
C GLY A 568 12.70 24.34 -1.37
N PHE A 569 11.40 24.57 -1.44
CA PHE A 569 10.45 24.18 -2.49
C PHE A 569 11.11 23.46 -3.68
N VAL A 570 11.35 22.15 -3.58
CA VAL A 570 11.71 21.35 -4.76
C VAL A 570 10.39 20.93 -5.41
N MET A 571 9.66 21.91 -5.95
CA MET A 571 9.08 21.64 -7.24
C MET A 571 10.27 21.45 -8.17
N VAL A 572 10.33 20.31 -8.85
CA VAL A 572 11.23 20.16 -10.00
C VAL A 572 10.60 21.00 -11.11
N LEU A 573 10.70 22.33 -10.99
CA LEU A 573 10.55 23.22 -12.14
C LEU A 573 11.90 23.22 -12.84
N ALA A 574 11.90 23.04 -14.16
CA ALA A 574 13.11 23.22 -14.94
C ALA A 574 13.60 24.68 -14.77
N GLN A 575 14.91 24.92 -14.88
CA GLN A 575 15.46 26.28 -14.76
C GLN A 575 14.76 27.27 -15.71
N ASP A 576 14.37 26.78 -16.89
CA ASP A 576 13.64 27.52 -17.91
C ASP A 576 12.22 27.97 -17.45
N GLU A 577 11.54 27.18 -16.62
CA GLU A 577 10.22 27.51 -16.07
C GLU A 577 10.31 28.56 -14.96
N ILE A 578 11.39 28.52 -14.16
CA ILE A 578 11.69 29.53 -13.14
C ILE A 578 12.02 30.86 -13.81
N ASP A 579 12.82 30.82 -14.89
CA ASP A 579 13.16 32.01 -15.64
C ASP A 579 11.92 32.60 -16.34
N ALA A 580 11.02 31.77 -16.88
CA ALA A 580 9.73 32.22 -17.42
C ALA A 580 8.81 32.85 -16.36
N CYS A 581 8.74 32.28 -15.15
CA CYS A 581 7.97 32.88 -14.05
C CYS A 581 8.56 34.23 -13.60
N ARG A 582 9.89 34.36 -13.60
CA ARG A 582 10.57 35.63 -13.30
C ARG A 582 10.29 36.69 -14.38
N GLU A 583 10.34 36.30 -15.66
CA GLU A 583 10.00 37.22 -16.75
C GLU A 583 8.54 37.67 -16.69
N ALA A 584 7.63 36.76 -16.34
CA ALA A 584 6.23 37.10 -16.10
C ALA A 584 6.10 38.11 -14.96
N PHE A 585 6.70 37.86 -13.79
CA PHE A 585 6.64 38.78 -12.65
C PHE A 585 7.19 40.18 -12.97
N LEU A 586 8.35 40.26 -13.65
CA LEU A 586 8.95 41.53 -14.06
C LEU A 586 8.11 42.31 -15.08
N ALA A 587 7.15 41.65 -15.75
CA ALA A 587 6.17 42.33 -16.58
C ALA A 587 5.03 42.95 -15.77
N PHE A 588 4.75 42.43 -14.57
CA PHE A 588 3.74 42.96 -13.64
C PHE A 588 4.30 44.04 -12.70
N ASP A 589 5.49 43.81 -12.12
CA ASP A 589 6.21 44.76 -11.25
C ASP A 589 6.91 45.84 -12.09
N LYS A 590 6.17 46.89 -12.45
CA LYS A 590 6.65 47.95 -13.36
C LYS A 590 7.59 48.90 -12.66
N ASP A 591 7.40 49.11 -11.36
CA ASP A 591 8.24 50.00 -10.57
C ASP A 591 9.49 49.31 -9.99
N ARG A 592 9.60 47.99 -10.15
CA ARG A 592 10.69 47.13 -9.65
C ARG A 592 10.80 47.20 -8.13
N SER A 593 9.67 47.35 -7.46
CA SER A 593 9.59 47.33 -6.00
C SER A 593 9.85 45.94 -5.42
N GLY A 594 9.77 44.89 -6.24
CA GLY A 594 9.82 43.51 -5.80
C GLY A 594 8.48 43.03 -5.24
N THR A 595 7.39 43.80 -5.42
CA THR A 595 6.05 43.44 -4.95
C THR A 595 5.02 43.82 -6.00
N ILE A 596 4.00 43.00 -6.27
CA ILE A 596 2.88 43.39 -7.14
C ILE A 596 1.72 43.88 -6.27
N ASP A 597 1.39 45.15 -6.38
CA ASP A 597 0.26 45.74 -5.66
C ASP A 597 -1.05 45.75 -6.50
N VAL A 598 -2.16 46.15 -5.86
CA VAL A 598 -3.50 46.25 -6.51
C VAL A 598 -3.47 47.15 -7.75
N TRP A 599 -2.62 48.19 -7.74
CA TRP A 599 -2.55 49.17 -8.81
C TRP A 599 -1.75 48.64 -10.01
N GLU A 600 -0.65 47.94 -9.77
CA GLU A 600 0.13 47.26 -10.80
C GLU A 600 -0.66 46.11 -11.45
N LEU A 601 -1.37 45.30 -10.64
CA LEU A 601 -2.26 44.26 -11.15
C LEU A 601 -3.37 44.83 -12.04
N ARG A 602 -3.96 45.96 -11.63
CA ARG A 602 -4.95 46.69 -12.42
C ARG A 602 -4.37 47.20 -13.74
N GLN A 603 -3.16 47.76 -13.70
CA GLN A 603 -2.52 48.35 -14.87
C GLN A 603 -2.21 47.29 -15.93
N VAL A 604 -1.82 46.07 -15.53
CA VAL A 604 -1.59 44.97 -16.48
C VAL A 604 -2.90 44.44 -17.06
N LEU A 605 -3.96 44.36 -16.27
CA LEU A 605 -5.29 43.97 -16.77
C LEU A 605 -5.88 45.03 -17.74
N GLU A 606 -5.53 46.31 -17.56
CA GLU A 606 -5.86 47.40 -18.49
C GLU A 606 -4.97 47.38 -19.76
N ASP A 607 -3.68 47.04 -19.64
CA ASP A 607 -2.72 46.98 -20.76
C ASP A 607 -2.88 45.72 -21.65
N LEU A 608 -3.42 44.61 -21.13
CA LEU A 608 -3.65 43.36 -21.88
C LEU A 608 -4.87 43.42 -22.84
N ASP A 609 -5.50 44.59 -23.01
CA ASP A 609 -6.62 44.86 -23.93
C ASP A 609 -7.68 43.72 -23.97
N LEU A 610 -8.05 43.19 -22.80
CA LEU A 610 -9.24 42.35 -22.63
C LEU A 610 -10.55 43.12 -22.90
N THR A 611 -10.46 44.41 -23.26
CA THR A 611 -11.54 45.23 -23.80
C THR A 611 -12.04 44.74 -25.17
N SER A 612 -11.24 43.98 -25.93
CA SER A 612 -11.62 43.51 -27.27
C SER A 612 -12.38 42.17 -27.29
N LEU A 613 -12.40 41.42 -26.18
CA LEU A 613 -13.08 40.11 -26.06
C LEU A 613 -14.29 40.13 -25.12
N ASN A 614 -14.78 41.31 -24.76
CA ASN A 614 -15.87 41.48 -23.78
C ASN A 614 -17.22 41.88 -24.38
N GLU A 615 -17.48 41.57 -25.66
CA GLU A 615 -18.79 41.84 -26.27
C GLU A 615 -19.88 40.80 -25.91
N LEU A 616 -19.58 39.72 -25.17
CA LEU A 616 -20.55 38.66 -24.88
C LEU A 616 -20.75 38.26 -23.40
N ALA A 617 -19.99 38.81 -22.45
CA ALA A 617 -20.26 38.67 -21.03
C ALA A 617 -20.25 40.06 -20.38
N MET A 618 -21.23 40.34 -19.52
CA MET A 618 -21.54 41.66 -18.96
C MET A 618 -20.30 42.49 -18.64
N GLY A 619 -20.02 43.50 -19.48
CA GLY A 619 -18.83 44.35 -19.44
C GLY A 619 -18.69 45.18 -18.17
N GLN A 620 -18.16 44.57 -17.12
CA GLN A 620 -17.69 45.26 -15.93
C GLN A 620 -16.18 45.03 -15.83
N GLN A 621 -15.43 46.13 -15.70
CA GLN A 621 -14.05 46.04 -15.21
C GLN A 621 -14.07 45.37 -13.83
N PRO A 622 -13.08 44.52 -13.50
CA PRO A 622 -13.00 43.93 -12.18
C PRO A 622 -13.01 45.05 -11.13
N THR A 623 -13.92 44.92 -10.17
CA THR A 623 -14.10 45.89 -9.09
C THR A 623 -12.89 45.87 -8.15
N GLU A 624 -12.65 46.96 -7.41
CA GLU A 624 -11.57 46.99 -6.40
C GLU A 624 -11.71 45.86 -5.38
N GLU A 625 -12.94 45.44 -5.09
CA GLU A 625 -13.26 44.31 -4.19
C GLU A 625 -12.83 42.96 -4.77
N GLU A 626 -12.97 42.75 -6.08
CA GLU A 626 -12.53 41.54 -6.77
C GLU A 626 -11.00 41.47 -6.88
N LEU A 627 -10.34 42.59 -7.19
CA LEU A 627 -8.88 42.67 -7.21
C LEU A 627 -8.27 42.44 -5.82
N PHE A 628 -8.90 43.00 -4.77
CA PHE A 628 -8.51 42.76 -3.40
C PHE A 628 -8.72 41.30 -3.00
N GLN A 629 -9.82 40.68 -3.44
CA GLN A 629 -10.05 39.27 -3.19
C GLN A 629 -8.98 38.39 -3.86
N MET A 630 -8.58 38.71 -5.10
CA MET A 630 -7.53 37.98 -5.82
C MET A 630 -6.16 38.07 -5.13
N ILE A 631 -5.80 39.21 -4.56
CA ILE A 631 -4.56 39.36 -3.78
C ILE A 631 -4.70 38.62 -2.45
N SER A 632 -5.82 38.76 -1.74
CA SER A 632 -6.04 38.11 -0.43
C SER A 632 -6.11 36.58 -0.46
N GLU A 633 -6.37 35.99 -1.63
CA GLU A 633 -6.36 34.52 -1.82
C GLU A 633 -4.94 33.93 -1.79
N VAL A 634 -3.92 34.78 -1.94
CA VAL A 634 -2.53 34.40 -2.21
C VAL A 634 -1.56 35.06 -1.21
N ASP A 635 -1.91 36.25 -0.72
CA ASP A 635 -1.22 37.01 0.32
C ASP A 635 -1.42 36.34 1.70
N GLU A 636 -0.52 35.41 2.05
CA GLU A 636 -0.57 34.66 3.31
C GLU A 636 -0.13 35.52 4.52
N ASP A 637 0.62 36.59 4.29
CA ASP A 637 1.18 37.46 5.33
C ASP A 637 0.38 38.75 5.61
N MET A 638 -0.67 38.99 4.81
CA MET A 638 -1.54 40.17 4.85
C MET A 638 -0.79 41.49 4.59
N SER A 639 0.27 41.45 3.78
CA SER A 639 1.03 42.63 3.36
C SER A 639 0.21 43.54 2.42
N GLY A 640 -0.81 43.00 1.75
CA GLY A 640 -1.63 43.69 0.77
C GLY A 640 -1.01 43.76 -0.63
N ALA A 641 0.09 43.02 -0.86
CA ALA A 641 0.79 42.90 -2.14
C ALA A 641 1.35 41.47 -2.29
N ILE A 642 1.73 41.07 -3.50
CA ILE A 642 2.38 39.78 -3.75
C ILE A 642 3.90 40.02 -3.74
N GLU A 643 4.63 39.52 -2.74
CA GLU A 643 6.06 39.83 -2.58
C GLU A 643 7.02 38.85 -3.30
N ILE A 644 8.13 39.38 -3.84
CA ILE A 644 9.31 38.65 -4.32
C ILE A 644 10.59 39.32 -3.79
N LEU A 645 11.31 38.62 -2.90
CA LEU A 645 12.59 39.09 -2.39
C LEU A 645 13.68 38.96 -3.47
N GLU A 646 14.30 40.08 -3.83
CA GLU A 646 15.29 40.23 -4.90
C GLU A 646 16.61 39.43 -4.71
N SER A 647 16.78 38.71 -3.57
CA SER A 647 17.99 37.94 -3.29
C SER A 647 17.98 36.55 -3.94
N LEU A 648 18.32 36.55 -5.23
CA LEU A 648 18.67 35.40 -6.07
C LEU A 648 19.41 34.26 -5.33
N GLN A 649 18.69 33.20 -4.94
CA GLN A 649 19.09 31.77 -5.04
C GLN A 649 18.13 30.76 -4.36
N CYS A 650 16.98 31.18 -3.81
CA CYS A 650 16.07 30.28 -3.10
C CYS A 650 14.64 30.26 -3.68
N PRO A 651 14.03 29.09 -3.91
CA PRO A 651 12.60 28.95 -4.23
C PRO A 651 11.64 29.41 -3.10
N LEU A 652 12.19 29.77 -1.93
CA LEU A 652 11.43 30.28 -0.78
C LEU A 652 10.95 31.73 -1.00
N ASP A 653 11.56 32.46 -1.93
CA ASP A 653 11.28 33.88 -2.19
C ASP A 653 10.14 34.09 -3.22
N PHE A 654 9.40 33.02 -3.57
CA PHE A 654 8.43 32.95 -4.68
C PHE A 654 7.09 32.27 -4.32
N ALA A 655 6.84 31.99 -3.04
CA ALA A 655 5.74 31.12 -2.61
C ALA A 655 4.35 31.63 -3.00
N GLU A 656 4.10 32.93 -2.84
CA GLU A 656 2.81 33.56 -3.14
C GLU A 656 2.58 33.60 -4.66
N PHE A 657 3.55 34.08 -5.44
CA PHE A 657 3.43 34.14 -6.90
C PHE A 657 3.25 32.75 -7.55
N LEU A 658 3.89 31.70 -7.02
CA LEU A 658 3.69 30.33 -7.50
C LEU A 658 2.29 29.79 -7.17
N GLN A 659 1.69 30.17 -6.03
CA GLN A 659 0.29 29.86 -5.73
C GLN A 659 -0.67 30.56 -6.70
N VAL A 660 -0.38 31.79 -7.16
CA VAL A 660 -1.18 32.44 -8.23
C VAL A 660 -1.18 31.57 -9.49
N ILE A 661 -0.01 31.11 -9.92
CA ILE A 661 0.15 30.31 -11.14
C ILE A 661 -0.49 28.94 -10.98
N ASP A 662 -0.36 28.29 -9.81
CA ASP A 662 -0.97 26.98 -9.54
C ASP A 662 -2.50 27.10 -9.49
N ASN A 663 -3.05 28.12 -8.83
CA ASN A 663 -4.48 28.41 -8.83
C ASN A 663 -5.00 28.77 -10.23
N GLN A 664 -4.20 29.45 -11.06
CA GLN A 664 -4.55 29.73 -12.47
C GLN A 664 -4.45 28.48 -13.33
N LYS A 665 -3.47 27.60 -13.11
CA LYS A 665 -3.36 26.30 -13.79
C LYS A 665 -4.50 25.38 -13.40
N ASP A 666 -4.91 25.35 -12.14
CA ASP A 666 -6.07 24.61 -11.66
C ASP A 666 -7.39 25.21 -12.19
N ARG A 667 -7.50 26.54 -12.29
CA ARG A 667 -8.64 27.20 -12.95
C ARG A 667 -8.67 26.96 -14.46
N ALA A 668 -7.53 26.94 -15.14
CA ALA A 668 -7.40 26.59 -16.55
C ALA A 668 -7.67 25.09 -16.81
N ALA A 669 -7.26 24.22 -15.89
CA ALA A 669 -7.54 22.78 -15.92
C ALA A 669 -8.99 22.44 -15.55
N MET A 670 -9.72 23.36 -14.89
CA MET A 670 -11.17 23.24 -14.65
C MET A 670 -12.02 23.54 -15.90
N PHE A 671 -11.41 23.97 -17.01
CA PHE A 671 -12.06 24.18 -18.31
C PHE A 671 -11.34 23.41 -19.44
N GLU A 672 -11.03 22.12 -19.25
CA GLU A 672 -10.89 21.19 -20.38
C GLU A 672 -12.27 20.82 -20.93
N ASP A 673 -12.97 21.80 -21.52
CA ASP A 673 -13.97 21.51 -22.53
C ASP A 673 -13.41 22.04 -23.85
N ASP A 674 -13.57 21.31 -24.95
CA ASP A 674 -13.13 21.75 -26.29
C ASP A 674 -13.81 23.09 -26.72
N SER A 675 -14.66 23.72 -25.88
CA SER A 675 -15.39 24.95 -26.13
C SER A 675 -14.48 26.12 -26.51
N ASP A 676 -13.43 26.40 -25.74
CA ASP A 676 -12.55 27.55 -26.00
C ASP A 676 -11.70 27.34 -27.26
N MET A 677 -11.30 26.09 -27.52
CA MET A 677 -10.63 25.68 -28.77
C MET A 677 -11.56 25.77 -29.99
N ILE A 678 -12.84 25.42 -29.82
CA ILE A 678 -13.86 25.55 -30.87
C ILE A 678 -14.12 27.04 -31.15
N ASP A 679 -14.23 27.88 -30.12
CA ASP A 679 -14.46 29.32 -30.29
C ASP A 679 -13.26 30.00 -30.99
N ALA A 680 -12.03 29.63 -30.64
CA ALA A 680 -10.83 30.09 -31.33
C ALA A 680 -10.77 29.62 -32.80
N PHE A 681 -11.13 28.35 -33.06
CA PHE A 681 -11.20 27.81 -34.42
C PHE A 681 -12.26 28.51 -35.27
N VAL A 682 -13.43 28.81 -34.68
CA VAL A 682 -14.52 29.55 -35.32
C VAL A 682 -14.10 30.99 -35.61
N ALA A 683 -13.44 31.66 -34.65
CA ALA A 683 -12.93 33.02 -34.84
C ALA A 683 -11.91 33.12 -35.99
N CYS A 684 -11.16 32.04 -36.25
CA CYS A 684 -10.18 31.97 -37.33
C CYS A 684 -10.78 31.53 -38.68
N GLY A 685 -12.09 31.23 -38.76
CA GLY A 685 -12.82 30.91 -39.99
C GLY A 685 -13.32 29.46 -40.10
N GLY A 686 -13.08 28.62 -39.09
CA GLY A 686 -13.65 27.28 -38.96
C GLY A 686 -15.13 27.28 -38.54
N LYS A 687 -15.73 26.09 -38.39
CA LYS A 687 -17.13 25.95 -37.94
C LYS A 687 -17.25 25.34 -36.54
N PRO A 688 -18.32 25.67 -35.81
CA PRO A 688 -18.53 25.20 -34.43
C PRO A 688 -18.78 23.69 -34.32
N ASP A 689 -19.07 23.01 -35.43
CA ASP A 689 -19.21 21.55 -35.49
C ASP A 689 -17.86 20.82 -35.70
N LYS A 690 -16.72 21.53 -35.52
CA LYS A 690 -15.35 21.06 -35.79
C LYS A 690 -15.08 20.72 -37.26
N THR A 691 -15.95 21.17 -38.17
CA THR A 691 -15.74 21.02 -39.62
C THR A 691 -15.29 22.33 -40.26
N GLY A 692 -14.84 22.26 -41.51
CA GLY A 692 -14.26 23.41 -42.20
C GLY A 692 -12.76 23.56 -41.90
N PHE A 693 -12.20 24.68 -42.33
CA PHE A 693 -10.75 24.88 -42.35
C PHE A 693 -10.40 26.34 -42.13
N VAL A 694 -9.26 26.57 -41.50
CA VAL A 694 -8.67 27.89 -41.33
C VAL A 694 -7.59 28.07 -42.39
N ARG A 695 -7.69 29.12 -43.22
CA ARG A 695 -6.66 29.39 -44.22
C ARG A 695 -5.37 29.84 -43.57
N LYS A 696 -4.26 29.22 -43.99
CA LYS A 696 -2.92 29.53 -43.50
C LYS A 696 -2.59 31.02 -43.52
N GLU A 697 -2.94 31.75 -44.58
CA GLU A 697 -2.65 33.19 -44.69
C GLU A 697 -3.39 34.01 -43.64
N THR A 698 -4.59 33.57 -43.24
CA THR A 698 -5.42 34.24 -42.24
C THR A 698 -4.84 34.00 -40.84
N LEU A 699 -4.43 32.77 -40.56
CA LEU A 699 -3.79 32.42 -39.29
C LEU A 699 -2.45 33.14 -39.12
N VAL A 700 -1.61 33.18 -40.15
CA VAL A 700 -0.33 33.91 -40.13
C VAL A 700 -0.56 35.41 -39.94
N LYS A 701 -1.61 35.98 -40.56
CA LYS A 701 -1.94 37.39 -40.42
C LYS A 701 -2.41 37.74 -39.01
N ILE A 702 -3.26 36.92 -38.40
CA ILE A 702 -3.72 37.11 -37.01
C ILE A 702 -2.52 37.01 -36.05
N ILE A 703 -1.68 35.98 -36.21
CA ILE A 703 -0.60 35.72 -35.25
C ILE A 703 0.55 36.74 -35.37
N LYS A 704 0.93 37.13 -36.60
CA LYS A 704 1.97 38.17 -36.81
C LYS A 704 1.43 39.59 -36.65
N GLY A 705 0.17 39.82 -37.02
CA GLY A 705 -0.44 41.15 -37.07
C GLY A 705 -1.09 41.58 -35.76
N ASP A 706 -1.87 40.69 -35.14
CA ASP A 706 -2.68 41.02 -33.96
C ASP A 706 -1.97 40.59 -32.66
N PHE A 707 -1.19 39.51 -32.68
CA PHE A 707 -0.46 39.01 -31.49
C PHE A 707 1.04 39.39 -31.44
N GLY A 708 1.57 40.06 -32.48
CA GLY A 708 2.93 40.61 -32.47
C GLY A 708 4.09 39.59 -32.34
N LEU A 709 3.81 38.29 -32.50
CA LEU A 709 4.81 37.24 -32.32
C LEU A 709 5.84 37.23 -33.45
N THR A 710 7.12 37.30 -33.12
CA THR A 710 8.25 37.32 -34.07
C THR A 710 8.74 35.92 -34.49
N ILE A 711 8.02 34.88 -34.08
CA ILE A 711 8.34 33.48 -34.37
C ILE A 711 8.09 33.18 -35.86
N ASN A 712 8.93 32.33 -36.46
CA ASN A 712 8.82 31.93 -37.86
C ASN A 712 7.69 30.88 -38.08
N ILE A 713 6.46 31.30 -37.79
CA ILE A 713 5.27 30.44 -37.72
C ILE A 713 4.89 29.77 -39.05
N GLU A 714 5.36 30.32 -40.17
CA GLU A 714 5.17 29.73 -41.49
C GLU A 714 5.83 28.34 -41.61
N GLU A 715 6.96 28.12 -40.94
CA GLU A 715 7.64 26.82 -40.92
C GLU A 715 6.91 25.80 -40.05
N MET A 716 6.28 26.26 -38.96
CA MET A 716 5.52 25.41 -38.04
C MET A 716 4.20 24.96 -38.66
N ILE A 717 3.49 25.88 -39.32
CA ILE A 717 2.27 25.56 -40.06
C ILE A 717 2.57 24.59 -41.21
N ASN A 718 3.68 24.78 -41.94
CA ASN A 718 4.09 23.86 -43.01
C ASN A 718 4.44 22.44 -42.52
N LYS A 719 4.80 22.26 -41.25
CA LYS A 719 5.10 20.94 -40.68
C LYS A 719 3.85 20.21 -40.22
N LEU A 720 2.79 20.96 -39.91
CA LEU A 720 1.53 20.45 -39.37
C LEU A 720 0.46 20.27 -40.46
N ASP A 721 0.51 21.09 -41.52
CA ASP A 721 -0.22 20.90 -42.78
C ASP A 721 0.40 19.73 -43.57
N VAL A 722 0.10 18.50 -43.13
CA VAL A 722 0.73 17.27 -43.66
C VAL A 722 0.30 17.01 -45.10
N ASP A 723 -0.89 17.47 -45.49
CA ASP A 723 -1.43 17.28 -46.83
C ASP A 723 -1.07 18.42 -47.81
N GLY A 724 -0.51 19.53 -47.30
CA GLY A 724 -0.03 20.67 -48.08
C GLY A 724 -1.18 21.44 -48.73
N SER A 725 -2.38 21.35 -48.17
CA SER A 725 -3.60 21.96 -48.69
C SER A 725 -3.62 23.48 -48.50
N GLY A 726 -2.84 24.01 -47.54
CA GLY A 726 -2.91 25.40 -47.10
C GLY A 726 -4.15 25.72 -46.24
N GLU A 727 -4.90 24.68 -45.88
CA GLU A 727 -6.16 24.73 -45.13
C GLU A 727 -5.98 23.91 -43.83
N ILE A 728 -6.05 24.56 -42.67
CA ILE A 728 -5.76 23.96 -41.36
C ILE A 728 -7.05 23.39 -40.77
N GLU A 729 -7.11 22.08 -40.60
CA GLU A 729 -8.26 21.38 -40.00
C GLU A 729 -8.26 21.50 -38.46
N PHE A 730 -9.38 21.17 -37.80
CA PHE A 730 -9.52 21.37 -36.34
C PHE A 730 -8.46 20.62 -35.52
N ASP A 731 -8.11 19.39 -35.91
CA ASP A 731 -7.09 18.60 -35.21
C ASP A 731 -5.68 19.16 -35.41
N GLU A 732 -5.39 19.73 -36.59
CA GLU A 732 -4.13 20.43 -36.89
C GLU A 732 -4.06 21.77 -36.16
N PHE A 733 -5.17 22.50 -36.10
CA PHE A 733 -5.31 23.74 -35.33
C PHE A 733 -5.10 23.51 -33.84
N LYS A 734 -5.63 22.41 -33.30
CA LYS A 734 -5.39 21.98 -31.92
C LYS A 734 -3.91 21.70 -31.67
N ALA A 735 -3.24 21.00 -32.60
CA ALA A 735 -1.81 20.69 -32.53
C ALA A 735 -0.90 21.92 -32.70
N ILE A 736 -1.39 23.04 -33.23
CA ILE A 736 -0.66 24.32 -33.28
C ILE A 736 -0.65 25.01 -31.90
N LEU A 737 -1.68 24.78 -31.07
CA LEU A 737 -1.91 25.48 -29.80
C LEU A 737 -1.51 24.68 -28.55
N THR A 738 -1.27 23.38 -28.68
CA THR A 738 -0.68 22.50 -27.66
C THR A 738 0.78 22.24 -27.94
#